data_AF-A0AAN9AY44-F1
#
_entry.id   AF-A0AAN9AY44-F1
#
_cell.length_a   1.000
_cell.length_b   1.000
_cell.length_c   1.000
_cell.angle_alpha   90.00
_cell.angle_beta   90.00
_cell.angle_gamma   90.00
#
_symmetry.space_group_name_H-M   'P 1'
#
loop_
_entity.id
_entity.type
_entity.pdbx_description
1 polymer ?
#
loop_
_entity_poly.entity_id
_entity_poly.type
_entity_poly.pdbx_seq_one_letter_code
_entity_poly.pdbx_strand_id
1 'polypeptide(L)'
;MEISPTCVALVVASMLTLCQGQGQDTTKTPGAFGSSVVDAVVERIRSRCVFSEDRLFLRRVAQVVSRDGEDSATYRPNFNGGIWQVNETMFRATKACSTPDIQSACNYISSSFGIDWPAVTWSDLRKPLYSGLAAALSTLLTLGSRTMPGSITEQADLWVEMYGEQRETFINNADLATTYKCNSKMDLLFLLDSSGSVSSSDFQLMLKFAADVIDAMTISTESVLVAGISFSTSVQIHFDFNDYSTKAQARSKTLNINKVSGGTNTALGLNQAATTLYSSSAGARSDAKKVVVLVTDGQSNDFDATHQSAQSLKDLGTTVFAVGVGGYNLRELRAAASDPICSHVLTLSSFDHIQAIRDGIQKSACEANIKFTKDQNVTGTFPTETTADTRVPRDNKTIEASTSCGILDIYVSTTDPKPGPAVHDDRYRATPDAPATLTITDTLPSGTTLYITVIGTRLPASAAALRNCKNYTWTLGVVPKKDITVYCEEDGVRRPCTNSDVVKAKLCDNMDSVYPVDNPCTTSNLEKGLLRHPYPYDPTKFLQCDLKGNYYITLCPGDVTFNTQTRECGFTSPGGSNDPQANVQDRNSTNSTSYTPVGPINAGNPCTVRALANNEFYQTYSSDATKFIQCDEWGKAWVKACAPSTIWSQSYYTCIKKAKASTRTSGPTVTCSASDNYLPDPCDHHAYYRCVNQQATRVVCYPASLFFNPVTKVCGFVDSNTAAIPASCNASG
;
A
#
# COMPACT_ATOMS: atom_id res chain seq x y z
N MET A 1 -21.97 54.68 -25.40
CA MET A 1 -22.87 53.95 -26.32
C MET A 1 -22.27 52.57 -26.51
N GLU A 2 -22.88 51.43 -26.14
CA GLU A 2 -24.15 51.06 -25.51
C GLU A 2 -23.89 49.70 -24.79
N ILE A 3 -24.01 49.60 -23.45
CA ILE A 3 -25.05 48.95 -22.62
C ILE A 3 -25.35 47.44 -22.88
N SER A 4 -25.13 46.63 -21.82
CA SER A 4 -25.55 45.22 -21.48
C SER A 4 -27.10 45.00 -21.53
N PRO A 5 -27.78 43.80 -21.46
CA PRO A 5 -27.61 42.64 -20.53
C PRO A 5 -27.85 41.25 -21.21
N THR A 6 -27.68 40.03 -20.65
CA THR A 6 -28.21 39.38 -19.42
C THR A 6 -27.59 37.98 -19.21
N CYS A 7 -27.42 37.56 -17.95
CA CYS A 7 -27.29 36.17 -17.51
C CYS A 7 -28.45 35.28 -17.96
N VAL A 8 -28.19 34.02 -18.36
CA VAL A 8 -29.03 32.84 -18.06
C VAL A 8 -28.13 31.60 -17.94
N ALA A 9 -28.19 30.93 -16.79
CA ALA A 9 -27.64 29.60 -16.57
C ALA A 9 -28.47 28.54 -17.31
N LEU A 10 -27.86 27.53 -17.93
CA LEU A 10 -28.43 26.18 -17.97
C LEU A 10 -27.43 25.12 -18.43
N VAL A 11 -27.19 24.22 -17.48
CA VAL A 11 -26.62 22.88 -17.60
C VAL A 11 -27.19 22.16 -18.83
N VAL A 12 -26.33 21.75 -19.76
CA VAL A 12 -26.51 20.48 -20.47
C VAL A 12 -25.14 19.85 -20.62
N ALA A 13 -24.83 18.98 -19.67
CA ALA A 13 -23.85 17.92 -19.72
C ALA A 13 -22.98 17.96 -20.99
N SER A 14 -21.78 18.53 -20.83
CA SER A 14 -20.59 17.90 -21.38
C SER A 14 -20.83 16.40 -21.34
N MET A 15 -20.87 15.78 -22.52
CA MET A 15 -20.85 14.34 -22.66
C MET A 15 -19.61 13.86 -21.91
N LEU A 16 -19.83 13.54 -20.63
CA LEU A 16 -19.07 12.55 -19.92
C LEU A 16 -19.24 11.32 -20.79
N THR A 17 -18.19 11.06 -21.55
CA THR A 17 -17.66 9.73 -21.76
C THR A 17 -17.98 8.91 -20.51
N LEU A 18 -19.11 8.22 -20.53
CA LEU A 18 -19.28 6.98 -19.79
C LEU A 18 -18.40 5.97 -20.52
N CYS A 19 -17.08 6.13 -20.41
CA CYS A 19 -16.31 4.99 -19.97
C CYS A 19 -16.93 4.68 -18.62
N GLN A 20 -17.87 3.71 -18.57
CA GLN A 20 -18.05 3.01 -17.32
C GLN A 20 -16.64 2.55 -16.97
N GLY A 21 -16.09 3.04 -15.85
CA GLY A 21 -14.87 2.48 -15.33
C GLY A 21 -15.16 1.00 -15.17
N GLN A 22 -14.57 0.15 -16.02
CA GLN A 22 -14.66 -1.29 -15.81
C GLN A 22 -14.16 -1.54 -14.40
N GLY A 23 -14.94 -2.27 -13.60
CA GLY A 23 -14.55 -2.59 -12.23
C GLY A 23 -13.10 -3.04 -12.18
N GLN A 24 -12.29 -2.34 -11.39
CA GLN A 24 -10.86 -2.54 -11.31
C GLN A 24 -10.54 -3.37 -10.07
N ASP A 25 -9.76 -4.43 -10.22
CA ASP A 25 -9.18 -5.18 -9.10
C ASP A 25 -7.69 -5.44 -9.40
N THR A 26 -6.85 -4.45 -9.12
CA THR A 26 -5.40 -4.54 -9.36
C THR A 26 -4.72 -5.54 -8.42
N THR A 27 -5.38 -5.95 -7.34
CA THR A 27 -4.82 -6.95 -6.41
C THR A 27 -4.64 -8.32 -7.06
N LYS A 28 -5.37 -8.58 -8.15
CA LYS A 28 -5.27 -9.81 -8.97
C LYS A 28 -4.44 -9.63 -10.25
N THR A 29 -3.96 -8.42 -10.53
CA THR A 29 -3.12 -8.11 -11.69
C THR A 29 -1.66 -8.45 -11.38
N PRO A 30 -1.01 -9.35 -12.14
CA PRO A 30 0.41 -9.64 -11.95
C PRO A 30 1.28 -8.38 -12.06
N GLY A 31 2.16 -8.16 -11.09
CA GLY A 31 3.09 -7.03 -11.10
C GLY A 31 2.51 -5.69 -10.65
N ALA A 32 1.24 -5.62 -10.22
CA ALA A 32 0.70 -4.41 -9.62
C ALA A 32 1.41 -4.10 -8.29
N PHE A 33 1.63 -2.82 -7.99
CA PHE A 33 2.38 -2.36 -6.83
C PHE A 33 1.84 -1.02 -6.31
N GLY A 34 2.38 -0.56 -5.19
CA GLY A 34 2.05 0.69 -4.53
C GLY A 34 1.17 0.50 -3.29
N SER A 35 1.19 1.49 -2.41
CA SER A 35 0.50 1.46 -1.11
C SER A 35 -0.99 1.12 -1.23
N SER A 36 -1.71 1.72 -2.18
CA SER A 36 -3.14 1.43 -2.38
C SER A 36 -3.44 -0.04 -2.71
N VAL A 37 -2.54 -0.73 -3.41
CA VAL A 37 -2.67 -2.16 -3.73
C VAL A 37 -2.40 -3.00 -2.49
N VAL A 38 -1.37 -2.66 -1.72
CA VAL A 38 -1.02 -3.35 -0.47
C VAL A 38 -2.13 -3.18 0.56
N ASP A 39 -2.63 -1.97 0.75
CA ASP A 39 -3.70 -1.66 1.70
C ASP A 39 -4.97 -2.45 1.34
N ALA A 40 -5.34 -2.51 0.05
CA ALA A 40 -6.46 -3.32 -0.41
C ALA A 40 -6.27 -4.83 -0.16
N VAL A 41 -5.06 -5.36 -0.37
CA VAL A 41 -4.75 -6.78 -0.09
C VAL A 41 -4.82 -7.08 1.40
N VAL A 42 -4.14 -6.30 2.25
CA VAL A 42 -4.11 -6.50 3.70
C VAL A 42 -5.53 -6.38 4.28
N GLU A 43 -6.30 -5.40 3.80
CA GLU A 43 -7.68 -5.22 4.20
C GLU A 43 -8.54 -6.43 3.85
N ARG A 44 -8.44 -6.94 2.63
CA ARG A 44 -9.19 -8.13 2.19
C ARG A 44 -8.82 -9.36 3.01
N ILE A 45 -7.53 -9.58 3.28
CA ILE A 45 -7.06 -10.71 4.10
C ILE A 45 -7.65 -10.65 5.51
N ARG A 46 -7.61 -9.47 6.14
CA ARG A 46 -8.13 -9.27 7.49
C ARG A 46 -9.65 -9.34 7.54
N SER A 47 -10.34 -8.64 6.64
CA SER A 47 -11.80 -8.54 6.63
C SER A 47 -12.49 -9.85 6.25
N ARG A 48 -11.77 -10.78 5.61
CA ARG A 48 -12.25 -12.12 5.26
C ARG A 48 -11.72 -13.21 6.19
N CYS A 49 -11.19 -12.82 7.35
CA CYS A 49 -10.79 -13.74 8.42
C CYS A 49 -9.67 -14.71 8.07
N VAL A 50 -8.90 -14.46 7.00
CA VAL A 50 -7.74 -15.28 6.66
C VAL A 50 -6.63 -15.05 7.69
N PHE A 51 -6.38 -13.79 8.05
CA PHE A 51 -5.46 -13.41 9.12
C PHE A 51 -5.93 -12.09 9.74
N SER A 52 -6.94 -12.15 10.60
CA SER A 52 -7.62 -10.96 11.14
C SER A 52 -6.78 -10.20 12.17
N GLU A 53 -6.03 -10.93 12.99
CA GLU A 53 -5.17 -10.41 14.06
C GLU A 53 -3.76 -10.09 13.57
N ASP A 54 -3.62 -9.53 12.36
CA ASP A 54 -2.31 -9.26 11.74
C ASP A 54 -1.50 -8.17 12.49
N ARG A 55 -2.17 -7.33 13.29
CA ARG A 55 -1.57 -6.21 14.03
C ARG A 55 -0.65 -5.32 13.16
N LEU A 56 -1.10 -5.03 11.93
CA LEU A 56 -0.37 -4.28 10.88
C LEU A 56 0.90 -4.96 10.36
N PHE A 57 1.17 -6.20 10.74
CA PHE A 57 2.41 -6.87 10.39
C PHE A 57 2.54 -7.07 8.89
N LEU A 58 1.51 -7.55 8.20
CA LEU A 58 1.58 -7.73 6.75
C LEU A 58 1.84 -6.41 6.04
N ARG A 59 1.23 -5.32 6.50
CA ARG A 59 1.43 -3.99 5.93
C ARG A 59 2.87 -3.48 6.14
N ARG A 60 3.43 -3.70 7.33
CA ARG A 60 4.82 -3.37 7.67
C ARG A 60 5.81 -4.19 6.86
N VAL A 61 5.57 -5.49 6.73
CA VAL A 61 6.40 -6.38 5.92
C VAL A 61 6.46 -5.89 4.48
N ALA A 62 5.32 -5.64 3.83
CA ALA A 62 5.29 -5.14 2.45
C ALA A 62 6.15 -3.88 2.24
N GLN A 63 6.07 -2.93 3.18
CA GLN A 63 6.89 -1.73 3.17
C GLN A 63 8.39 -2.03 3.31
N VAL A 64 8.76 -2.85 4.30
CA VAL A 64 10.17 -3.14 4.63
C VAL A 64 10.85 -3.90 3.50
N VAL A 65 10.17 -4.87 2.89
CA VAL A 65 10.81 -5.80 1.96
C VAL A 65 10.80 -5.35 0.50
N SER A 66 9.90 -4.44 0.16
CA SER A 66 9.66 -4.08 -1.25
C SER A 66 9.23 -2.64 -1.47
N ARG A 67 9.08 -1.83 -0.42
CA ARG A 67 8.46 -0.50 -0.49
C ARG A 67 7.10 -0.56 -1.19
N ASP A 68 6.23 -1.44 -0.68
CA ASP A 68 4.91 -1.72 -1.26
C ASP A 68 4.96 -2.19 -2.73
N GLY A 69 6.07 -2.81 -3.12
CA GLY A 69 6.35 -3.29 -4.46
C GLY A 69 7.00 -2.27 -5.41
N GLU A 70 7.29 -1.05 -4.93
CA GLU A 70 7.98 -0.01 -5.70
C GLU A 70 9.47 -0.32 -5.93
N ASP A 71 10.06 -1.22 -5.14
CA ASP A 71 11.43 -1.67 -5.36
C ASP A 71 11.55 -2.41 -6.71
N SER A 72 12.51 -2.03 -7.54
CA SER A 72 12.70 -2.65 -8.87
C SER A 72 13.05 -4.14 -8.78
N ALA A 73 13.58 -4.60 -7.64
CA ALA A 73 13.87 -6.01 -7.39
C ALA A 73 12.64 -6.83 -6.95
N THR A 74 11.49 -6.20 -6.67
CA THR A 74 10.28 -6.87 -6.16
C THR A 74 9.86 -8.03 -7.07
N TYR A 75 9.81 -7.77 -8.37
CA TYR A 75 9.35 -8.69 -9.41
C TYR A 75 10.48 -9.21 -10.31
N ARG A 76 11.69 -9.31 -9.74
CA ARG A 76 12.92 -9.72 -10.44
C ARG A 76 12.79 -11.06 -11.17
N PRO A 77 13.59 -11.30 -12.22
CA PRO A 77 13.57 -12.56 -12.94
C PRO A 77 13.76 -13.77 -12.02
N ASN A 78 13.01 -14.85 -12.28
CA ASN A 78 13.05 -16.12 -11.54
C ASN A 78 12.61 -16.04 -10.07
N PHE A 79 12.01 -14.93 -9.63
CA PHE A 79 11.43 -14.80 -8.30
C PHE A 79 9.98 -14.33 -8.40
N ASN A 80 9.05 -15.12 -7.84
CA ASN A 80 7.63 -14.83 -7.91
C ASN A 80 6.99 -14.47 -6.57
N GLY A 81 7.79 -14.30 -5.49
CA GLY A 81 7.29 -14.02 -4.14
C GLY A 81 6.49 -12.73 -3.95
N GLY A 82 6.38 -11.91 -5.01
CA GLY A 82 5.54 -10.71 -5.08
C GLY A 82 5.94 -9.64 -4.07
N ILE A 83 5.00 -8.78 -3.71
CA ILE A 83 5.25 -7.63 -2.82
C ILE A 83 5.85 -8.09 -1.47
N TRP A 84 5.35 -9.18 -0.90
CA TRP A 84 5.81 -9.66 0.41
C TRP A 84 7.14 -10.44 0.37
N GLN A 85 7.76 -10.61 -0.81
CA GLN A 85 9.04 -11.30 -0.94
C GLN A 85 9.07 -12.70 -0.32
N VAL A 86 7.92 -13.40 -0.30
CA VAL A 86 7.80 -14.78 0.21
C VAL A 86 8.68 -15.68 -0.63
N ASN A 87 9.61 -16.43 -0.02
CA ASN A 87 10.46 -17.35 -0.79
C ASN A 87 9.71 -18.65 -1.13
N GLU A 88 10.26 -19.43 -2.08
CA GLU A 88 9.58 -20.63 -2.57
C GLU A 88 9.41 -21.71 -1.48
N THR A 89 10.35 -21.81 -0.54
CA THR A 89 10.26 -22.75 0.59
C THR A 89 9.10 -22.38 1.53
N MET A 90 8.99 -21.11 1.90
CA MET A 90 7.87 -20.59 2.71
C MET A 90 6.54 -20.86 2.00
N PHE A 91 6.44 -20.52 0.71
CA PHE A 91 5.24 -20.76 -0.07
C PHE A 91 4.86 -22.25 -0.11
N ARG A 92 5.81 -23.14 -0.39
CA ARG A 92 5.57 -24.60 -0.42
C ARG A 92 5.07 -25.14 0.92
N ALA A 93 5.55 -24.59 2.04
CA ALA A 93 5.08 -25.00 3.37
C ALA A 93 3.58 -24.69 3.60
N THR A 94 3.05 -23.61 2.99
CA THR A 94 1.63 -23.24 3.12
C THR A 94 0.67 -24.15 2.34
N LYS A 95 1.18 -24.90 1.35
CA LYS A 95 0.37 -25.64 0.37
C LYS A 95 -0.44 -26.78 0.97
N ALA A 96 0.07 -27.38 2.04
CA ALA A 96 -0.52 -28.59 2.62
C ALA A 96 -1.80 -28.32 3.41
N CYS A 97 -2.08 -27.04 3.75
CA CYS A 97 -3.16 -26.65 4.66
C CYS A 97 -3.26 -27.54 5.92
N SER A 98 -2.13 -28.00 6.46
CA SER A 98 -2.08 -29.20 7.30
C SER A 98 -2.28 -28.96 8.79
N THR A 99 -2.14 -27.73 9.28
CA THR A 99 -2.40 -27.38 10.67
C THR A 99 -3.82 -26.81 10.82
N PRO A 100 -4.48 -26.96 12.00
CA PRO A 100 -5.85 -26.46 12.19
C PRO A 100 -6.04 -24.96 11.85
N ASP A 101 -5.06 -24.12 12.22
CA ASP A 101 -5.10 -22.68 11.97
C ASP A 101 -4.98 -22.36 10.47
N ILE A 102 -4.06 -23.05 9.77
CA ILE A 102 -3.88 -22.89 8.32
C ILE A 102 -5.08 -23.47 7.55
N GLN A 103 -5.63 -24.60 7.99
CA GLN A 103 -6.82 -25.19 7.38
C GLN A 103 -8.00 -24.21 7.44
N SER A 104 -8.19 -23.55 8.58
CA SER A 104 -9.21 -22.51 8.75
C SER A 104 -8.96 -21.34 7.78
N ALA A 105 -7.72 -20.86 7.70
CA ALA A 105 -7.35 -19.81 6.75
C ALA A 105 -7.56 -20.23 5.28
N CYS A 106 -7.19 -21.44 4.88
CA CYS A 106 -7.44 -21.98 3.54
C CYS A 106 -8.95 -22.07 3.23
N ASN A 107 -9.78 -22.44 4.20
CA ASN A 107 -11.24 -22.46 4.04
C ASN A 107 -11.79 -21.05 3.81
N TYR A 108 -11.32 -20.05 4.56
CA TYR A 108 -11.66 -18.64 4.32
C TYR A 108 -11.18 -18.15 2.96
N ILE A 109 -9.99 -18.55 2.51
CA ILE A 109 -9.47 -18.21 1.18
C ILE A 109 -10.39 -18.74 0.08
N SER A 110 -10.77 -20.01 0.17
CA SER A 110 -11.66 -20.65 -0.80
C SER A 110 -13.05 -19.99 -0.84
N SER A 111 -13.69 -19.86 0.33
CA SER A 111 -15.04 -19.28 0.46
C SER A 111 -15.10 -17.78 0.13
N SER A 112 -14.06 -17.01 0.43
CA SER A 112 -14.09 -15.54 0.29
C SER A 112 -13.51 -15.04 -1.02
N PHE A 113 -12.55 -15.75 -1.61
CA PHE A 113 -11.88 -15.33 -2.85
C PHE A 113 -12.08 -16.28 -4.02
N GLY A 114 -12.69 -17.46 -3.81
CA GLY A 114 -12.80 -18.50 -4.83
C GLY A 114 -11.45 -19.09 -5.22
N ILE A 115 -10.46 -19.05 -4.32
CA ILE A 115 -9.10 -19.53 -4.57
C ILE A 115 -8.91 -20.89 -3.89
N ASP A 116 -8.65 -21.92 -4.69
CA ASP A 116 -8.17 -23.21 -4.19
C ASP A 116 -6.67 -23.09 -3.84
N TRP A 117 -6.37 -22.83 -2.56
CA TRP A 117 -5.01 -22.55 -2.13
C TRP A 117 -4.01 -23.68 -2.48
N PRO A 118 -4.30 -24.97 -2.25
CA PRO A 118 -3.50 -26.09 -2.75
C PRO A 118 -3.22 -26.11 -4.25
N ALA A 119 -4.05 -25.50 -5.11
CA ALA A 119 -3.82 -25.45 -6.55
C ALA A 119 -2.96 -24.25 -7.03
N VAL A 120 -2.79 -23.22 -6.19
CA VAL A 120 -2.00 -22.01 -6.52
C VAL A 120 -0.56 -22.36 -6.93
N THR A 121 -0.05 -21.78 -8.01
CA THR A 121 1.32 -22.03 -8.47
C THR A 121 2.30 -20.99 -7.96
N TRP A 122 3.60 -21.28 -8.01
CA TRP A 122 4.63 -20.29 -7.66
C TRP A 122 4.51 -19.00 -8.50
N SER A 123 4.16 -19.11 -9.79
CA SER A 123 3.96 -17.95 -10.67
C SER A 123 2.78 -17.07 -10.28
N ASP A 124 1.76 -17.62 -9.60
CA ASP A 124 0.59 -16.83 -9.19
C ASP A 124 0.93 -15.77 -8.15
N LEU A 125 1.98 -15.97 -7.35
CA LEU A 125 2.40 -15.00 -6.33
C LEU A 125 2.91 -13.67 -6.93
N ARG A 126 3.08 -13.57 -8.26
CA ARG A 126 3.27 -12.26 -8.91
C ARG A 126 2.04 -11.35 -8.77
N LYS A 127 0.87 -11.91 -8.47
CA LYS A 127 -0.36 -11.16 -8.16
C LYS A 127 -0.34 -10.74 -6.68
N PRO A 128 -0.51 -9.46 -6.35
CA PRO A 128 -0.42 -8.96 -4.97
C PRO A 128 -1.24 -9.75 -3.94
N LEU A 129 -2.52 -10.04 -4.24
CA LEU A 129 -3.40 -10.81 -3.37
C LEU A 129 -2.81 -12.18 -3.04
N TYR A 130 -2.25 -12.87 -4.02
CA TYR A 130 -1.68 -14.21 -3.84
C TYR A 130 -0.38 -14.16 -3.03
N SER A 131 0.50 -13.18 -3.27
CA SER A 131 1.68 -12.98 -2.42
C SER A 131 1.33 -12.59 -0.99
N GLY A 132 0.30 -11.77 -0.78
CA GLY A 132 -0.17 -11.39 0.56
C GLY A 132 -0.78 -12.57 1.30
N LEU A 133 -1.57 -13.40 0.63
CA LEU A 133 -2.10 -14.65 1.19
C LEU A 133 -0.96 -15.62 1.56
N ALA A 134 0.05 -15.76 0.70
CA ALA A 134 1.22 -16.59 1.00
C ALA A 134 1.98 -16.08 2.23
N ALA A 135 2.13 -14.77 2.36
CA ALA A 135 2.76 -14.15 3.53
C ALA A 135 1.93 -14.40 4.80
N ALA A 136 0.61 -14.19 4.73
CA ALA A 136 -0.31 -14.44 5.85
C ALA A 136 -0.21 -15.88 6.36
N LEU A 137 -0.29 -16.85 5.45
CA LEU A 137 -0.21 -18.27 5.81
C LEU A 137 1.19 -18.66 6.32
N SER A 138 2.25 -18.07 5.76
CA SER A 138 3.62 -18.27 6.25
C SER A 138 3.77 -17.73 7.67
N THR A 139 3.20 -16.56 7.97
CA THR A 139 3.21 -15.98 9.32
C THR A 139 2.46 -16.86 10.31
N LEU A 140 1.27 -17.36 9.94
CA LEU A 140 0.50 -18.29 10.77
C LEU A 140 1.27 -19.59 11.07
N LEU A 141 1.98 -20.13 10.08
CA LEU A 141 2.86 -21.30 10.27
C LEU A 141 3.99 -21.00 11.27
N THR A 142 4.64 -19.84 11.15
CA THR A 142 5.72 -19.43 12.05
C THR A 142 5.22 -19.20 13.47
N LEU A 143 4.06 -18.55 13.63
CA LEU A 143 3.44 -18.32 14.93
C LEU A 143 3.07 -19.64 15.63
N GLY A 144 2.53 -20.61 14.88
CA GLY A 144 1.96 -21.82 15.46
C GLY A 144 0.85 -21.46 16.44
N SER A 145 0.97 -21.89 17.70
CA SER A 145 0.00 -21.55 18.76
C SER A 145 0.25 -20.20 19.43
N ARG A 146 1.27 -19.42 19.00
CA ARG A 146 1.56 -18.08 19.55
C ARG A 146 0.56 -17.06 18.99
N THR A 147 0.25 -16.04 19.79
CA THR A 147 -0.49 -14.86 19.35
C THR A 147 0.42 -13.93 18.56
N MET A 148 -0.17 -13.14 17.66
CA MET A 148 0.58 -12.13 16.90
C MET A 148 1.16 -11.06 17.86
N PRO A 149 2.47 -10.78 17.83
CA PRO A 149 3.06 -9.76 18.68
C PRO A 149 2.51 -8.35 18.45
N GLY A 150 2.35 -7.58 19.53
CA GLY A 150 1.72 -6.25 19.49
C GLY A 150 2.69 -5.11 19.22
N SER A 151 3.90 -5.16 19.78
CA SER A 151 4.89 -4.12 19.59
C SER A 151 5.70 -4.31 18.31
N ILE A 152 6.16 -3.21 17.69
CA ILE A 152 7.06 -3.27 16.52
C ILE A 152 8.33 -4.07 16.86
N THR A 153 8.82 -3.93 18.09
CA THR A 153 10.00 -4.58 18.61
C THR A 153 9.86 -6.11 18.67
N GLU A 154 8.73 -6.64 19.17
CA GLU A 154 8.49 -8.08 19.17
C GLU A 154 8.11 -8.61 17.77
N GLN A 155 7.43 -7.79 16.96
CA GLN A 155 7.18 -8.13 15.56
C GLN A 155 8.48 -8.25 14.76
N ALA A 156 9.52 -7.48 15.11
CA ALA A 156 10.84 -7.59 14.51
C ALA A 156 11.47 -8.97 14.79
N ASP A 157 11.22 -9.57 15.94
CA ASP A 157 11.73 -10.91 16.27
C ASP A 157 11.04 -11.98 15.41
N LEU A 158 9.71 -11.89 15.23
CA LEU A 158 8.98 -12.74 14.29
C LEU A 158 9.46 -12.56 12.84
N TRP A 159 9.73 -11.32 12.44
CA TRP A 159 10.30 -10.99 11.14
C TRP A 159 11.66 -11.67 10.93
N VAL A 160 12.56 -11.63 11.92
CA VAL A 160 13.86 -12.30 11.88
C VAL A 160 13.69 -13.81 11.74
N GLU A 161 12.76 -14.43 12.48
CA GLU A 161 12.44 -15.86 12.35
C GLU A 161 11.97 -16.22 10.93
N MET A 162 11.18 -15.35 10.30
CA MET A 162 10.61 -15.59 8.97
C MET A 162 11.60 -15.36 7.82
N TYR A 163 12.40 -14.30 7.88
CA TYR A 163 13.21 -13.83 6.75
C TYR A 163 14.72 -13.98 6.97
N GLY A 164 15.18 -14.25 8.20
CA GLY A 164 16.61 -14.38 8.52
C GLY A 164 17.38 -13.07 8.42
N GLU A 165 16.68 -11.94 8.45
CA GLU A 165 17.23 -10.59 8.25
C GLU A 165 17.57 -9.90 9.58
N GLN A 166 18.27 -8.77 9.51
CA GLN A 166 18.60 -7.98 10.70
C GLN A 166 17.36 -7.34 11.32
N ARG A 167 17.24 -7.46 12.64
CA ARG A 167 16.14 -6.93 13.44
C ARG A 167 15.96 -5.42 13.28
N GLU A 168 17.06 -4.68 13.27
CA GLU A 168 17.09 -3.22 13.14
C GLU A 168 16.53 -2.76 11.80
N THR A 169 16.68 -3.55 10.73
CA THR A 169 16.09 -3.25 9.42
C THR A 169 14.58 -3.14 9.51
N PHE A 170 13.93 -4.07 10.22
CA PHE A 170 12.49 -4.00 10.43
C PHE A 170 12.13 -2.81 11.30
N ILE A 171 12.75 -2.64 12.45
CA ILE A 171 12.42 -1.55 13.38
C ILE A 171 12.53 -0.16 12.71
N ASN A 172 13.59 0.07 11.92
CA ASN A 172 13.87 1.37 11.32
C ASN A 172 12.98 1.69 10.11
N ASN A 173 12.43 0.67 9.42
CA ASN A 173 11.66 0.85 8.18
C ASN A 173 10.18 0.45 8.30
N ALA A 174 9.80 -0.25 9.38
CA ALA A 174 8.42 -0.64 9.68
C ALA A 174 7.63 0.46 10.38
N ASP A 175 8.29 1.53 10.82
CA ASP A 175 7.60 2.73 11.27
C ASP A 175 6.98 3.43 10.07
N LEU A 176 5.77 2.97 9.74
CA LEU A 176 4.84 3.64 8.85
C LEU A 176 4.36 4.90 9.56
N ALA A 177 5.25 5.89 9.74
CA ALA A 177 5.09 7.11 10.52
C ALA A 177 3.62 7.47 10.65
N THR A 178 3.00 7.00 11.74
CA THR A 178 1.60 7.14 12.16
C THR A 178 0.65 7.85 11.18
N THR A 179 0.42 7.27 10.00
CA THR A 179 -0.59 7.80 9.05
C THR A 179 -1.90 7.00 9.11
N TYR A 180 -2.10 6.21 10.16
CA TYR A 180 -3.45 5.84 10.60
C TYR A 180 -3.89 6.75 11.75
N LYS A 181 -3.88 8.07 11.51
CA LYS A 181 -4.56 9.01 12.40
C LYS A 181 -6.04 8.92 12.11
N CYS A 182 -6.72 8.13 12.93
CA CYS A 182 -8.14 8.25 13.08
C CYS A 182 -8.47 9.64 13.64
N ASN A 183 -8.66 10.60 12.76
CA ASN A 183 -9.11 11.95 13.10
C ASN A 183 -10.63 12.00 13.33
N SER A 184 -11.29 10.84 13.39
CA SER A 184 -12.73 10.74 13.64
C SER A 184 -12.99 10.71 15.14
N LYS A 185 -13.95 11.51 15.58
CA LYS A 185 -14.52 11.43 16.93
C LYS A 185 -15.14 10.04 17.13
N MET A 186 -15.13 9.53 18.36
CA MET A 186 -15.71 8.22 18.70
C MET A 186 -16.53 8.27 19.98
N ASP A 187 -17.72 7.69 19.95
CA ASP A 187 -18.60 7.52 21.10
C ASP A 187 -18.64 6.03 21.48
N LEU A 188 -17.87 5.69 22.52
CA LEU A 188 -17.61 4.33 22.97
C LEU A 188 -18.48 3.96 24.18
N LEU A 189 -19.38 3.00 24.00
CA LEU A 189 -20.28 2.50 25.05
C LEU A 189 -19.85 1.11 25.52
N PHE A 190 -19.63 0.96 26.82
CA PHE A 190 -19.50 -0.34 27.47
C PHE A 190 -20.86 -0.86 27.91
N LEU A 191 -21.24 -2.02 27.37
CA LEU A 191 -22.47 -2.74 27.71
C LEU A 191 -22.08 -4.00 28.50
N LEU A 192 -22.18 -3.92 29.83
CA LEU A 192 -21.60 -4.91 30.75
C LEU A 192 -22.67 -5.86 31.30
N ASP A 193 -22.44 -7.16 31.13
CA ASP A 193 -23.32 -8.18 31.67
C ASP A 193 -23.10 -8.35 33.18
N SER A 194 -24.15 -8.02 33.94
CA SER A 194 -24.18 -8.12 35.40
C SER A 194 -25.11 -9.22 35.89
N SER A 195 -25.50 -10.15 35.01
CA SER A 195 -26.43 -11.26 35.28
C SER A 195 -25.94 -12.26 36.32
N GLY A 196 -26.84 -13.17 36.73
CA GLY A 196 -26.54 -14.21 37.71
C GLY A 196 -25.54 -15.26 37.20
N SER A 197 -25.44 -15.49 35.88
CA SER A 197 -24.55 -16.49 35.27
C SER A 197 -23.08 -16.06 35.28
N VAL A 198 -22.83 -14.75 35.23
CA VAL A 198 -21.48 -14.17 35.35
C VAL A 198 -20.99 -14.29 36.80
N SER A 199 -19.84 -14.93 37.02
CA SER A 199 -19.26 -14.99 38.37
C SER A 199 -18.79 -13.61 38.87
N SER A 200 -18.68 -13.41 40.18
CA SER A 200 -18.15 -12.14 40.71
C SER A 200 -16.72 -11.86 40.25
N SER A 201 -15.89 -12.90 40.09
CA SER A 201 -14.54 -12.78 39.54
C SER A 201 -14.56 -12.37 38.06
N ASP A 202 -15.44 -12.98 37.25
CA ASP A 202 -15.59 -12.62 35.85
C ASP A 202 -16.09 -11.19 35.70
N PHE A 203 -17.04 -10.77 36.54
CA PHE A 203 -17.52 -9.39 36.54
C PHE A 203 -16.40 -8.40 36.86
N GLN A 204 -15.54 -8.69 37.85
CA GLN A 204 -14.36 -7.86 38.14
C GLN A 204 -13.37 -7.83 36.96
N LEU A 205 -13.21 -8.94 36.24
CA LEU A 205 -12.42 -8.97 35.00
C LEU A 205 -13.05 -8.08 33.92
N MET A 206 -14.38 -8.05 33.78
CA MET A 206 -15.07 -7.15 32.85
C MET A 206 -14.84 -5.67 33.20
N LEU A 207 -14.95 -5.30 34.48
CA LEU A 207 -14.71 -3.92 34.92
C LEU A 207 -13.27 -3.51 34.67
N LYS A 208 -12.32 -4.39 34.98
CA LYS A 208 -10.90 -4.18 34.72
C LYS A 208 -10.64 -4.02 33.23
N PHE A 209 -11.22 -4.87 32.39
CA PHE A 209 -11.13 -4.76 30.94
C PHE A 209 -11.61 -3.39 30.44
N ALA A 210 -12.81 -2.98 30.82
CA ALA A 210 -13.38 -1.71 30.39
C ALA A 210 -12.50 -0.54 30.87
N ALA A 211 -12.01 -0.58 32.12
CA ALA A 211 -11.10 0.42 32.66
C ALA A 211 -9.76 0.48 31.91
N ASP A 212 -9.16 -0.67 31.60
CA ASP A 212 -7.89 -0.77 30.90
C ASP A 212 -8.04 -0.27 29.43
N VAL A 213 -9.18 -0.52 28.77
CA VAL A 213 -9.50 0.08 27.45
C VAL A 213 -9.66 1.60 27.56
N ILE A 214 -10.37 2.11 28.58
CA ILE A 214 -10.52 3.56 28.81
C ILE A 214 -9.15 4.24 28.99
N ASP A 215 -8.25 3.64 29.78
CA ASP A 215 -6.90 4.17 30.00
C ASP A 215 -6.11 4.28 28.68
N ALA A 216 -6.29 3.29 27.82
CA ALA A 216 -5.59 3.18 26.55
C ALA A 216 -6.12 4.16 25.47
N MET A 217 -7.36 4.64 25.59
CA MET A 217 -8.00 5.58 24.64
C MET A 217 -7.75 7.05 24.98
N THR A 218 -7.78 7.96 24.01
CA THR A 218 -7.68 9.43 24.24
C THR A 218 -9.06 10.03 24.52
N ILE A 219 -9.47 10.01 25.78
CA ILE A 219 -10.77 10.54 26.24
C ILE A 219 -10.76 12.07 26.26
N SER A 220 -11.60 12.68 25.43
CA SER A 220 -11.87 14.13 25.37
C SER A 220 -13.07 14.43 24.48
N THR A 221 -13.65 15.63 24.61
CA THR A 221 -14.79 16.08 23.78
C THR A 221 -14.49 16.15 22.28
N GLU A 222 -13.21 16.27 21.91
CA GLU A 222 -12.74 16.32 20.52
C GLU A 222 -12.22 14.97 20.00
N SER A 223 -12.18 13.94 20.85
CA SER A 223 -11.65 12.62 20.51
C SER A 223 -12.67 11.54 20.91
N VAL A 224 -12.48 10.88 22.06
CA VAL A 224 -13.34 9.80 22.52
C VAL A 224 -14.22 10.26 23.68
N LEU A 225 -15.54 10.07 23.56
CA LEU A 225 -16.48 10.11 24.68
C LEU A 225 -16.85 8.68 25.08
N VAL A 226 -17.12 8.47 26.38
CA VAL A 226 -17.41 7.14 26.92
C VAL A 226 -18.69 7.13 27.71
N ALA A 227 -19.46 6.06 27.56
CA ALA A 227 -20.65 5.76 28.35
C ALA A 227 -20.58 4.33 28.89
N GLY A 228 -21.28 4.07 29.99
CA GLY A 228 -21.23 2.78 30.69
C GLY A 228 -22.58 2.37 31.23
N ILE A 229 -23.05 1.21 30.79
CA ILE A 229 -24.30 0.62 31.27
C ILE A 229 -24.08 -0.84 31.64
N SER A 230 -24.88 -1.35 32.58
CA SER A 230 -24.93 -2.78 32.87
C SER A 230 -26.32 -3.33 32.67
N PHE A 231 -26.43 -4.60 32.32
CA PHE A 231 -27.70 -5.29 32.15
C PHE A 231 -27.75 -6.59 32.95
N SER A 232 -28.95 -6.96 33.38
CA SER A 232 -29.29 -8.28 33.91
C SER A 232 -30.76 -8.57 33.56
N THR A 233 -31.65 -8.70 34.54
CA THR A 233 -33.11 -8.65 34.32
C THR A 233 -33.56 -7.27 33.83
N SER A 234 -32.88 -6.21 34.30
CA SER A 234 -33.10 -4.81 33.93
C SER A 234 -31.79 -4.14 33.51
N VAL A 235 -31.87 -2.92 32.98
CA VAL A 235 -30.69 -2.12 32.59
C VAL A 235 -30.46 -1.02 33.61
N GLN A 236 -29.19 -0.80 33.98
CA GLN A 236 -28.74 0.34 34.77
C GLN A 236 -27.78 1.19 33.94
N ILE A 237 -28.11 2.48 33.80
CA ILE A 237 -27.21 3.46 33.20
C ILE A 237 -26.33 4.02 34.33
N HIS A 238 -25.01 3.81 34.24
CA HIS A 238 -24.07 4.29 35.26
C HIS A 238 -23.53 5.67 34.94
N PHE A 239 -23.35 5.95 33.65
CA PHE A 239 -22.99 7.25 33.10
C PHE A 239 -23.24 7.28 31.58
N ASP A 240 -23.58 8.46 31.05
CA ASP A 240 -23.76 8.74 29.63
C ASP A 240 -22.57 9.49 29.02
N PHE A 241 -22.67 9.92 27.75
CA PHE A 241 -21.58 10.59 27.05
C PHE A 241 -21.35 12.05 27.51
N ASN A 242 -22.28 12.64 28.26
CA ASN A 242 -22.12 13.98 28.85
C ASN A 242 -21.32 13.97 30.15
N ASP A 243 -21.32 12.85 30.88
CA ASP A 243 -20.87 12.81 32.27
C ASP A 243 -19.36 12.98 32.43
N TYR A 244 -18.55 12.42 31.53
CA TYR A 244 -17.09 12.39 31.69
C TYR A 244 -16.32 12.80 30.43
N SER A 245 -15.44 13.79 30.60
CA SER A 245 -14.48 14.24 29.59
C SER A 245 -13.03 13.89 29.94
N THR A 246 -12.79 13.20 31.07
CA THR A 246 -11.43 12.80 31.51
C THR A 246 -11.34 11.29 31.79
N LYS A 247 -10.18 10.71 31.46
CA LYS A 247 -9.91 9.27 31.67
C LYS A 247 -10.10 8.84 33.12
N ALA A 248 -9.56 9.63 34.06
CA ALA A 248 -9.53 9.26 35.48
C ALA A 248 -10.93 9.10 36.09
N GLN A 249 -11.87 9.98 35.73
CA GLN A 249 -13.25 9.92 36.22
C GLN A 249 -14.00 8.74 35.65
N ALA A 250 -13.97 8.56 34.32
CA ALA A 250 -14.64 7.45 33.65
C ALA A 250 -14.12 6.08 34.14
N ARG A 251 -12.79 5.96 34.26
CA ARG A 251 -12.14 4.76 34.80
C ARG A 251 -12.57 4.46 36.23
N SER A 252 -12.52 5.48 37.11
CA SER A 252 -12.91 5.33 38.52
C SER A 252 -14.38 4.92 38.64
N LYS A 253 -15.29 5.54 37.87
CA LYS A 253 -16.70 5.18 37.88
C LYS A 253 -16.93 3.75 37.40
N THR A 254 -16.24 3.35 36.33
CA THR A 254 -16.31 1.99 35.77
C THR A 254 -15.92 0.92 36.79
N LEU A 255 -14.81 1.11 37.51
CA LEU A 255 -14.35 0.15 38.53
C LEU A 255 -15.26 0.05 39.76
N ASN A 256 -16.14 1.04 39.98
CA ASN A 256 -17.08 1.07 41.09
C ASN A 256 -18.50 0.64 40.71
N ILE A 257 -18.70 0.10 39.50
CA ILE A 257 -19.99 -0.47 39.09
C ILE A 257 -20.24 -1.73 39.92
N ASN A 258 -21.41 -1.82 40.54
CA ASN A 258 -21.80 -2.98 41.34
C ASN A 258 -22.54 -4.02 40.49
N LYS A 259 -22.25 -5.30 40.73
CA LYS A 259 -22.99 -6.40 40.12
C LYS A 259 -24.40 -6.50 40.71
N VAL A 260 -25.42 -6.56 39.86
CA VAL A 260 -26.82 -6.64 40.29
C VAL A 260 -27.31 -8.10 40.41
N SER A 261 -26.79 -9.00 39.56
CA SER A 261 -27.31 -10.36 39.36
C SER A 261 -28.76 -10.37 38.81
N GLY A 262 -29.28 -11.54 38.44
CA GLY A 262 -30.61 -11.69 37.80
C GLY A 262 -30.55 -12.49 36.49
N GLY A 263 -31.52 -12.26 35.61
CA GLY A 263 -31.50 -12.80 34.24
C GLY A 263 -30.42 -12.14 33.37
N THR A 264 -30.36 -12.52 32.11
CA THR A 264 -29.36 -12.11 31.10
C THR A 264 -30.09 -11.52 29.88
N ASN A 265 -30.74 -10.36 30.07
CA ASN A 265 -31.51 -9.71 29.02
C ASN A 265 -30.63 -8.84 28.11
N THR A 266 -29.79 -9.49 27.32
CA THR A 266 -28.87 -8.84 26.37
C THR A 266 -29.61 -8.00 25.33
N ALA A 267 -30.76 -8.49 24.84
CA ALA A 267 -31.63 -7.76 23.92
C ALA A 267 -32.07 -6.39 24.46
N LEU A 268 -32.42 -6.31 25.75
CA LEU A 268 -32.79 -5.06 26.40
C LEU A 268 -31.60 -4.10 26.52
N GLY A 269 -30.43 -4.62 26.89
CA GLY A 269 -29.20 -3.83 26.96
C GLY A 269 -28.83 -3.19 25.62
N LEU A 270 -28.88 -3.97 24.54
CA LEU A 270 -28.62 -3.50 23.17
C LEU A 270 -29.67 -2.48 22.70
N ASN A 271 -30.94 -2.69 23.05
CA ASN A 271 -32.01 -1.75 22.72
C ASN A 271 -31.86 -0.41 23.48
N GLN A 272 -31.49 -0.46 24.76
CA GLN A 272 -31.24 0.75 25.56
C GLN A 272 -30.05 1.56 25.00
N ALA A 273 -29.01 0.87 24.52
CA ALA A 273 -27.90 1.50 23.82
C ALA A 273 -28.40 2.28 22.59
N ALA A 274 -29.21 1.64 21.74
CA ALA A 274 -29.72 2.23 20.51
C ALA A 274 -30.67 3.42 20.75
N THR A 275 -31.63 3.26 21.66
CA THR A 275 -32.76 4.20 21.82
C THR A 275 -32.48 5.34 22.79
N THR A 276 -31.58 5.13 23.77
CA THR A 276 -31.33 6.11 24.83
C THR A 276 -29.92 6.66 24.77
N LEU A 277 -28.89 5.80 24.78
CA LEU A 277 -27.51 6.28 24.92
C LEU A 277 -26.97 6.92 23.64
N TYR A 278 -27.32 6.38 22.46
CA TYR A 278 -26.96 7.02 21.18
C TYR A 278 -27.92 8.14 20.75
N SER A 279 -28.65 8.74 21.71
CA SER A 279 -29.44 9.95 21.50
C SER A 279 -28.61 11.21 21.74
N SER A 280 -28.97 12.31 21.09
CA SER A 280 -28.33 13.61 21.32
C SER A 280 -28.50 14.10 22.76
N SER A 281 -29.61 13.74 23.42
CA SER A 281 -29.85 14.08 24.83
C SER A 281 -28.87 13.40 25.79
N ALA A 282 -28.36 12.22 25.43
CA ALA A 282 -27.35 11.49 26.20
C ALA A 282 -25.91 11.84 25.80
N GLY A 283 -25.72 12.89 24.99
CA GLY A 283 -24.41 13.43 24.59
C GLY A 283 -23.80 12.76 23.36
N ALA A 284 -24.49 11.82 22.72
CA ALA A 284 -23.99 11.19 21.50
C ALA A 284 -23.89 12.20 20.36
N ARG A 285 -22.75 12.19 19.68
CA ARG A 285 -22.36 13.12 18.63
C ARG A 285 -22.72 12.57 17.26
N SER A 286 -23.35 13.39 16.42
CA SER A 286 -23.72 12.99 15.06
C SER A 286 -22.51 12.85 14.13
N ASP A 287 -21.41 13.53 14.42
CA ASP A 287 -20.14 13.50 13.68
C ASP A 287 -19.15 12.45 14.22
N ALA A 288 -19.54 11.64 15.21
CA ALA A 288 -18.71 10.60 15.81
C ALA A 288 -19.06 9.19 15.33
N LYS A 289 -18.05 8.32 15.26
CA LYS A 289 -18.20 6.87 15.09
C LYS A 289 -18.82 6.28 16.35
N LYS A 290 -19.88 5.50 16.22
CA LYS A 290 -20.58 4.87 17.34
C LYS A 290 -20.06 3.46 17.54
N VAL A 291 -19.57 3.15 18.74
CA VAL A 291 -18.98 1.84 19.06
C VAL A 291 -19.52 1.28 20.36
N VAL A 292 -20.06 0.05 20.33
CA VAL A 292 -20.44 -0.71 21.52
C VAL A 292 -19.46 -1.82 21.77
N VAL A 293 -19.02 -1.95 23.01
CA VAL A 293 -18.29 -3.11 23.51
C VAL A 293 -19.20 -3.84 24.48
N LEU A 294 -19.85 -4.90 23.98
CA LEU A 294 -20.67 -5.82 24.75
C LEU A 294 -19.74 -6.83 25.43
N VAL A 295 -19.78 -6.92 26.76
CA VAL A 295 -18.99 -7.90 27.54
C VAL A 295 -19.95 -8.82 28.28
N THR A 296 -19.93 -10.12 27.97
CA THR A 296 -20.95 -11.09 28.43
C THR A 296 -20.43 -12.53 28.41
N ASP A 297 -21.10 -13.43 29.13
CA ASP A 297 -20.96 -14.88 28.95
C ASP A 297 -21.90 -15.42 27.83
N GLY A 298 -22.61 -14.54 27.12
CA GLY A 298 -23.40 -14.88 25.94
C GLY A 298 -24.59 -15.80 26.21
N GLN A 299 -25.02 -16.03 27.45
CA GLN A 299 -26.17 -16.89 27.73
C GLN A 299 -27.46 -16.05 27.82
N SER A 300 -27.83 -15.37 26.74
CA SER A 300 -29.00 -14.50 26.76
C SER A 300 -30.30 -15.28 26.99
N ASN A 301 -31.31 -14.61 27.55
CA ASN A 301 -32.63 -15.20 27.73
C ASN A 301 -33.36 -15.49 26.39
N ASP A 302 -33.01 -14.77 25.32
CA ASP A 302 -33.66 -14.84 24.01
C ASP A 302 -32.66 -14.47 22.91
N PHE A 303 -32.19 -15.50 22.20
CA PHE A 303 -31.23 -15.37 21.10
C PHE A 303 -31.78 -14.52 19.94
N ASP A 304 -33.04 -14.73 19.55
CA ASP A 304 -33.62 -14.07 18.38
C ASP A 304 -33.85 -12.59 18.67
N ALA A 305 -34.32 -12.25 19.87
CA ALA A 305 -34.43 -10.87 20.33
C ALA A 305 -33.06 -10.20 20.42
N THR A 306 -32.04 -10.90 20.93
CA THR A 306 -30.66 -10.39 21.00
C THR A 306 -30.11 -10.09 19.62
N HIS A 307 -30.29 -11.00 18.67
CA HIS A 307 -29.87 -10.81 17.28
C HIS A 307 -30.58 -9.62 16.63
N GLN A 308 -31.90 -9.49 16.81
CA GLN A 308 -32.69 -8.38 16.27
C GLN A 308 -32.29 -7.02 16.86
N SER A 309 -32.08 -6.94 18.18
CA SER A 309 -31.61 -5.72 18.84
C SER A 309 -30.20 -5.33 18.38
N ALA A 310 -29.29 -6.30 18.25
CA ALA A 310 -27.96 -6.06 17.71
C ALA A 310 -28.02 -5.57 16.26
N GLN A 311 -28.87 -6.17 15.43
CA GLN A 311 -29.05 -5.77 14.04
C GLN A 311 -29.59 -4.34 13.94
N SER A 312 -30.58 -3.98 14.75
CA SER A 312 -31.14 -2.62 14.81
C SER A 312 -30.07 -1.59 15.17
N LEU A 313 -29.19 -1.92 16.13
CA LEU A 313 -28.08 -1.08 16.52
C LEU A 313 -27.04 -0.93 15.40
N LYS A 314 -26.71 -2.02 14.68
CA LYS A 314 -25.81 -2.02 13.53
C LYS A 314 -26.36 -1.20 12.35
N ASP A 315 -27.66 -1.27 12.10
CA ASP A 315 -28.33 -0.48 11.05
C ASP A 315 -28.28 1.04 11.34
N LEU A 316 -28.05 1.46 12.60
CA LEU A 316 -27.79 2.86 12.98
C LEU A 316 -26.33 3.30 12.77
N GLY A 317 -25.48 2.45 12.19
CA GLY A 317 -24.06 2.73 11.97
C GLY A 317 -23.18 2.54 13.21
N THR A 318 -23.68 1.79 14.18
CA THR A 318 -22.90 1.42 15.37
C THR A 318 -22.10 0.14 15.10
N THR A 319 -20.81 0.16 15.41
CA THR A 319 -19.95 -1.02 15.39
C THR A 319 -20.03 -1.73 16.74
N VAL A 320 -20.34 -3.02 16.73
CA VAL A 320 -20.49 -3.84 17.94
C VAL A 320 -19.34 -4.83 18.05
N PHE A 321 -18.56 -4.71 19.13
CA PHE A 321 -17.62 -5.72 19.59
C PHE A 321 -18.29 -6.57 20.66
N ALA A 322 -18.27 -7.88 20.49
CA ALA A 322 -18.77 -8.83 21.47
C ALA A 322 -17.58 -9.54 22.14
N VAL A 323 -17.48 -9.39 23.46
CA VAL A 323 -16.36 -9.85 24.27
C VAL A 323 -16.86 -10.94 25.21
N GLY A 324 -16.43 -12.17 24.98
CA GLY A 324 -16.78 -13.33 25.79
C GLY A 324 -15.97 -13.41 27.09
N VAL A 325 -16.61 -13.69 28.21
CA VAL A 325 -15.94 -14.04 29.47
C VAL A 325 -16.43 -15.38 30.03
N GLY A 326 -15.56 -16.10 30.74
CA GLY A 326 -15.93 -17.35 31.39
C GLY A 326 -16.44 -18.40 30.40
N GLY A 327 -17.54 -19.07 30.74
CA GLY A 327 -18.21 -20.08 29.91
C GLY A 327 -19.05 -19.48 28.78
N TYR A 328 -18.46 -18.61 27.96
CA TYR A 328 -19.21 -17.81 27.00
C TYR A 328 -19.85 -18.63 25.87
N ASN A 329 -21.00 -18.18 25.35
CA ASN A 329 -21.63 -18.77 24.17
C ASN A 329 -21.19 -18.05 22.88
N LEU A 330 -20.35 -18.72 22.09
CA LEU A 330 -19.82 -18.14 20.85
C LEU A 330 -20.89 -17.80 19.81
N ARG A 331 -22.00 -18.56 19.74
CA ARG A 331 -23.08 -18.29 18.78
C ARG A 331 -23.74 -16.94 19.06
N GLU A 332 -23.94 -16.61 20.32
CA GLU A 332 -24.51 -15.34 20.79
C GLU A 332 -23.58 -14.16 20.54
N LEU A 333 -22.28 -14.32 20.87
CA LEU A 333 -21.28 -13.29 20.57
C LEU A 333 -21.24 -12.97 19.06
N ARG A 334 -21.27 -13.99 18.20
CA ARG A 334 -21.30 -13.83 16.74
C ARG A 334 -22.58 -13.16 16.26
N ALA A 335 -23.73 -13.46 16.87
CA ALA A 335 -25.00 -12.86 16.48
C ALA A 335 -25.08 -11.36 16.86
N ALA A 336 -24.41 -10.97 17.96
CA ALA A 336 -24.35 -9.60 18.42
C ALA A 336 -23.29 -8.74 17.69
N ALA A 337 -22.12 -9.31 17.41
CA ALA A 337 -21.01 -8.60 16.80
C ALA A 337 -21.31 -8.04 15.39
N SER A 338 -20.56 -7.02 15.00
CA SER A 338 -20.51 -6.51 13.63
C SER A 338 -19.58 -7.33 12.76
N ASP A 339 -19.80 -7.26 11.45
CA ASP A 339 -18.85 -7.83 10.50
C ASP A 339 -17.56 -6.99 10.42
N PRO A 340 -16.40 -7.62 10.22
CA PRO A 340 -16.19 -9.06 10.17
C PRO A 340 -16.09 -9.67 11.57
N ILE A 341 -16.78 -10.80 11.77
CA ILE A 341 -16.89 -11.50 13.05
C ILE A 341 -15.53 -11.80 13.70
N CYS A 342 -14.53 -12.15 12.90
CA CYS A 342 -13.19 -12.51 13.39
C CYS A 342 -12.39 -11.36 14.00
N SER A 343 -12.78 -10.10 13.80
CA SER A 343 -12.16 -8.94 14.46
C SER A 343 -13.07 -8.29 15.51
N HIS A 344 -14.35 -8.64 15.53
CA HIS A 344 -15.36 -8.06 16.44
C HIS A 344 -15.82 -9.03 17.52
N VAL A 345 -15.43 -10.30 17.47
CA VAL A 345 -15.60 -11.25 18.56
C VAL A 345 -14.26 -11.47 19.26
N LEU A 346 -14.20 -11.07 20.52
CA LEU A 346 -13.01 -11.16 21.36
C LEU A 346 -13.30 -12.03 22.58
N THR A 347 -12.26 -12.55 23.24
CA THR A 347 -12.42 -13.37 24.45
C THR A 347 -11.52 -12.85 25.56
N LEU A 348 -12.03 -12.73 26.78
CA LEU A 348 -11.27 -12.20 27.91
C LEU A 348 -10.11 -13.12 28.34
N SER A 349 -10.05 -14.39 27.94
CA SER A 349 -8.85 -15.21 28.16
C SER A 349 -7.59 -14.70 27.44
N SER A 350 -7.71 -13.68 26.58
CA SER A 350 -6.62 -13.09 25.77
C SER A 350 -6.03 -11.78 26.34
N PHE A 351 -6.18 -11.53 27.65
CA PHE A 351 -5.77 -10.29 28.35
C PHE A 351 -4.29 -9.91 28.29
N ASP A 352 -3.39 -10.78 27.83
CA ASP A 352 -1.97 -10.43 27.67
C ASP A 352 -1.73 -9.31 26.63
N HIS A 353 -2.77 -8.87 25.93
CA HIS A 353 -2.67 -7.89 24.86
C HIS A 353 -3.80 -6.83 24.84
N ILE A 354 -4.12 -6.20 25.99
CA ILE A 354 -5.04 -5.04 26.04
C ILE A 354 -4.70 -3.98 24.97
N GLN A 355 -3.42 -3.72 24.71
CA GLN A 355 -3.01 -2.79 23.67
C GLN A 355 -3.53 -3.20 22.28
N ALA A 356 -3.53 -4.50 21.98
CA ALA A 356 -4.05 -5.00 20.71
C ALA A 356 -5.57 -4.96 20.63
N ILE A 357 -6.27 -5.18 21.74
CA ILE A 357 -7.73 -5.00 21.78
C ILE A 357 -8.08 -3.52 21.58
N ARG A 358 -7.38 -2.60 22.25
CA ARG A 358 -7.51 -1.16 21.98
C ARG A 358 -7.25 -0.86 20.51
N ASP A 359 -6.12 -1.31 19.97
CA ASP A 359 -5.73 -1.02 18.60
C ASP A 359 -6.73 -1.61 17.60
N GLY A 360 -7.25 -2.81 17.88
CA GLY A 360 -8.30 -3.47 17.10
C GLY A 360 -9.63 -2.72 17.13
N ILE A 361 -10.09 -2.30 18.31
CA ILE A 361 -11.30 -1.48 18.49
C ILE A 361 -11.11 -0.14 17.78
N GLN A 362 -10.00 0.54 18.02
CA GLN A 362 -9.73 1.86 17.42
C GLN A 362 -9.66 1.74 15.90
N LYS A 363 -8.83 0.83 15.37
CA LYS A 363 -8.69 0.62 13.92
C LYS A 363 -10.02 0.27 13.28
N SER A 364 -10.73 -0.74 13.79
CA SER A 364 -11.99 -1.19 13.23
C SER A 364 -13.09 -0.13 13.33
N ALA A 365 -13.15 0.67 14.41
CA ALA A 365 -14.09 1.78 14.54
C ALA A 365 -13.80 2.91 13.54
N CYS A 366 -12.53 3.18 13.28
CA CYS A 366 -12.11 4.22 12.34
C CYS A 366 -12.32 3.79 10.89
N GLU A 367 -12.23 2.49 10.65
CA GLU A 367 -12.53 1.82 9.41
C GLU A 367 -14.01 1.52 9.20
N ALA A 368 -14.83 1.65 10.25
CA ALA A 368 -16.24 1.38 10.18
C ALA A 368 -16.88 2.37 9.21
N ASN A 369 -17.60 1.83 8.25
CA ASN A 369 -18.28 2.62 7.26
C ASN A 369 -19.35 3.50 7.91
N ILE A 370 -19.42 4.78 7.51
CA ILE A 370 -20.52 5.66 7.94
C ILE A 370 -21.80 5.22 7.24
N LYS A 371 -22.80 4.76 8.00
CA LYS A 371 -24.15 4.51 7.47
C LYS A 371 -24.83 5.83 7.16
N PHE A 372 -25.03 6.16 5.89
CA PHE A 372 -25.84 7.33 5.51
C PHE A 372 -27.22 6.89 5.02
N THR A 373 -28.27 7.36 5.70
CA THR A 373 -29.66 7.00 5.43
C THR A 373 -30.37 8.08 4.60
N LYS A 374 -31.59 7.78 4.13
CA LYS A 374 -32.42 8.68 3.32
C LYS A 374 -32.55 10.03 4.05
N ASP A 375 -32.15 11.10 3.37
CA ASP A 375 -32.25 12.52 3.78
C ASP A 375 -31.13 13.05 4.71
N GLN A 376 -30.04 12.31 4.95
CA GLN A 376 -28.85 12.82 5.63
C GLN A 376 -27.70 13.14 4.66
N ASN A 377 -27.05 14.30 4.88
CA ASN A 377 -25.79 14.65 4.24
C ASN A 377 -24.63 14.20 5.11
N VAL A 378 -23.68 13.46 4.53
CA VAL A 378 -22.39 13.18 5.15
C VAL A 378 -21.43 14.28 4.74
N THR A 379 -20.77 14.91 5.70
CA THR A 379 -19.75 15.93 5.43
C THR A 379 -18.42 15.51 6.00
N GLY A 380 -17.32 15.82 5.30
CA GLY A 380 -15.98 15.59 5.81
C GLY A 380 -15.00 16.69 5.41
N THR A 381 -13.76 16.57 5.87
CA THR A 381 -12.68 17.54 5.63
C THR A 381 -11.43 16.86 5.06
N PHE A 382 -10.67 17.60 4.24
CA PHE A 382 -9.46 17.09 3.59
C PHE A 382 -8.23 17.15 4.52
N PRO A 383 -7.24 16.25 4.38
CA PRO A 383 -7.08 15.20 3.36
C PRO A 383 -7.61 13.82 3.79
N THR A 384 -8.58 13.77 4.71
CA THR A 384 -9.03 12.51 5.31
C THR A 384 -9.70 11.60 4.28
N GLU A 385 -9.18 10.38 4.10
CA GLU A 385 -9.94 9.30 3.47
C GLU A 385 -11.13 8.98 4.35
N THR A 386 -12.33 8.94 3.76
CA THR A 386 -13.56 8.62 4.49
C THR A 386 -14.33 7.57 3.74
N THR A 387 -14.46 6.39 4.34
CA THR A 387 -15.34 5.33 3.86
C THR A 387 -16.73 5.48 4.47
N ALA A 388 -17.74 5.51 3.60
CA ALA A 388 -19.15 5.52 3.94
C ALA A 388 -19.83 4.33 3.26
N ASP A 389 -20.91 3.83 3.83
CA ASP A 389 -21.76 2.89 3.13
C ASP A 389 -23.22 3.27 3.30
N THR A 390 -24.02 2.93 2.31
CA THR A 390 -25.46 3.15 2.36
C THR A 390 -26.18 1.96 1.79
N ARG A 391 -27.40 1.71 2.28
CA ARG A 391 -28.34 0.95 1.49
C ARG A 391 -28.82 1.85 0.35
N VAL A 392 -28.66 1.39 -0.89
CA VAL A 392 -29.11 2.08 -2.09
C VAL A 392 -30.48 2.71 -1.85
N PRO A 393 -30.64 4.05 -1.97
CA PRO A 393 -31.95 4.67 -1.86
C PRO A 393 -32.87 4.10 -2.93
N ARG A 394 -33.92 3.38 -2.52
CA ARG A 394 -35.03 3.11 -3.43
C ARG A 394 -35.80 4.40 -3.69
N ASP A 395 -36.19 4.56 -4.95
CA ASP A 395 -37.08 5.58 -5.50
C ASP A 395 -36.40 6.90 -5.88
N ASN A 396 -36.27 7.16 -7.18
CA ASN A 396 -36.18 8.50 -7.80
C ASN A 396 -35.22 9.49 -7.09
N LYS A 397 -34.08 9.00 -6.58
CA LYS A 397 -33.05 9.77 -5.87
C LYS A 397 -31.67 9.41 -6.41
N THR A 398 -30.75 10.37 -6.42
CA THR A 398 -29.36 10.21 -6.85
C THR A 398 -28.43 10.60 -5.70
N ILE A 399 -27.24 10.02 -5.62
CA ILE A 399 -26.23 10.46 -4.65
C ILE A 399 -25.38 11.54 -5.33
N GLU A 400 -25.27 12.70 -4.70
CA GLU A 400 -24.46 13.81 -5.20
C GLU A 400 -23.27 14.03 -4.25
N ALA A 401 -22.07 14.09 -4.83
CA ALA A 401 -20.85 14.41 -4.12
C ALA A 401 -20.35 15.78 -4.57
N SER A 402 -20.07 16.67 -3.63
CA SER A 402 -19.57 18.03 -3.88
C SER A 402 -18.43 18.37 -2.94
N THR A 403 -17.60 19.34 -3.33
CA THR A 403 -16.48 19.84 -2.52
C THR A 403 -16.38 21.36 -2.62
N SER A 404 -16.01 22.02 -1.53
CA SER A 404 -15.75 23.46 -1.51
C SER A 404 -14.39 23.83 -2.11
N CYS A 405 -13.39 22.95 -1.97
CA CYS A 405 -12.09 23.06 -2.62
C CYS A 405 -11.37 21.70 -2.66
N GLY A 406 -10.53 21.48 -3.68
CA GLY A 406 -9.84 20.20 -3.88
C GLY A 406 -10.44 19.38 -5.01
N ILE A 407 -9.91 18.18 -5.16
CA ILE A 407 -10.44 17.13 -6.04
C ILE A 407 -10.96 16.03 -5.13
N LEU A 408 -12.18 15.58 -5.38
CA LEU A 408 -12.80 14.49 -4.64
C LEU A 408 -12.92 13.28 -5.57
N ASP A 409 -12.21 12.20 -5.27
CA ASP A 409 -12.39 10.92 -5.95
C ASP A 409 -13.33 10.04 -5.12
N ILE A 410 -14.33 9.45 -5.77
CA ILE A 410 -15.38 8.64 -5.16
C ILE A 410 -15.33 7.25 -5.78
N TYR A 411 -14.97 6.25 -4.98
CA TYR A 411 -14.92 4.85 -5.39
C TYR A 411 -16.16 4.12 -4.88
N VAL A 412 -16.76 3.30 -5.73
CA VAL A 412 -18.03 2.64 -5.45
C VAL A 412 -17.87 1.14 -5.63
N SER A 413 -18.44 0.35 -4.73
CA SER A 413 -18.58 -1.10 -4.95
C SER A 413 -19.85 -1.64 -4.31
N THR A 414 -20.37 -2.71 -4.90
CA THR A 414 -21.49 -3.53 -4.40
C THR A 414 -21.01 -4.79 -3.68
N THR A 415 -19.71 -5.10 -3.79
CA THR A 415 -19.13 -6.37 -3.31
C THR A 415 -17.95 -6.17 -2.37
N ASP A 416 -17.20 -5.07 -2.52
CA ASP A 416 -16.10 -4.71 -1.64
C ASP A 416 -16.57 -3.68 -0.60
N PRO A 417 -16.50 -3.98 0.70
CA PRO A 417 -16.97 -3.09 1.75
C PRO A 417 -16.11 -1.81 1.89
N LYS A 418 -14.93 -1.78 1.28
CA LYS A 418 -13.99 -0.64 1.30
C LYS A 418 -13.37 -0.45 -0.10
N PRO A 419 -14.16 0.04 -1.08
CA PRO A 419 -13.63 0.30 -2.40
C PRO A 419 -12.54 1.39 -2.35
N GLY A 420 -11.66 1.43 -3.33
CA GLY A 420 -10.58 2.40 -3.39
C GLY A 420 -9.85 2.35 -4.74
N PRO A 421 -8.71 3.03 -4.87
CA PRO A 421 -7.96 3.12 -6.12
C PRO A 421 -7.59 1.77 -6.73
N ALA A 422 -7.32 0.76 -5.88
CA ALA A 422 -6.92 -0.58 -6.31
C ALA A 422 -8.11 -1.51 -6.59
N VAL A 423 -9.23 -1.33 -5.88
CA VAL A 423 -10.41 -2.21 -5.96
C VAL A 423 -11.69 -1.39 -5.95
N HIS A 424 -12.43 -1.34 -7.06
CA HIS A 424 -13.73 -0.67 -7.13
C HIS A 424 -14.56 -1.21 -8.29
N ASP A 425 -15.88 -1.08 -8.20
CA ASP A 425 -16.80 -1.38 -9.31
C ASP A 425 -16.90 -0.17 -10.25
N ASP A 426 -16.87 1.05 -9.70
CA ASP A 426 -16.96 2.30 -10.45
C ASP A 426 -16.25 3.46 -9.72
N ARG A 427 -15.89 4.52 -10.45
CA ARG A 427 -15.18 5.69 -9.93
C ARG A 427 -15.76 6.99 -10.49
N TYR A 428 -16.02 7.94 -9.60
CA TYR A 428 -16.50 9.28 -9.92
C TYR A 428 -15.52 10.33 -9.41
N ARG A 429 -15.57 11.53 -9.99
CA ARG A 429 -14.74 12.66 -9.59
C ARG A 429 -15.57 13.93 -9.45
N ALA A 430 -15.46 14.61 -8.32
CA ALA A 430 -16.07 15.91 -8.08
C ALA A 430 -15.00 17.00 -7.88
N THR A 431 -15.30 18.21 -8.35
CA THR A 431 -14.52 19.43 -8.15
C THR A 431 -15.46 20.56 -7.70
N PRO A 432 -14.96 21.72 -7.24
CA PRO A 432 -15.83 22.80 -6.76
C PRO A 432 -16.82 23.32 -7.81
N ASP A 433 -16.46 23.23 -9.09
CA ASP A 433 -17.31 23.72 -10.18
C ASP A 433 -18.12 22.59 -10.85
N ALA A 434 -17.82 21.33 -10.52
CA ALA A 434 -18.44 20.16 -11.11
C ALA A 434 -18.66 19.07 -10.05
N PRO A 435 -19.83 19.07 -9.38
CA PRO A 435 -20.26 17.97 -8.51
C PRO A 435 -20.35 16.65 -9.27
N ALA A 436 -20.08 15.53 -8.59
CA ALA A 436 -20.31 14.20 -9.15
C ALA A 436 -21.72 13.73 -8.82
N THR A 437 -22.41 13.16 -9.82
CA THR A 437 -23.73 12.53 -9.64
C THR A 437 -23.61 11.04 -9.87
N LEU A 438 -23.85 10.27 -8.81
CA LEU A 438 -23.89 8.81 -8.87
C LEU A 438 -25.33 8.39 -9.16
N THR A 439 -25.54 7.86 -10.36
CA THR A 439 -26.85 7.37 -10.77
C THR A 439 -26.90 5.87 -10.55
N ILE A 440 -27.65 5.45 -9.54
CA ILE A 440 -27.81 4.03 -9.25
C ILE A 440 -28.84 3.47 -10.23
N THR A 441 -28.43 2.53 -11.08
CA THR A 441 -29.29 1.94 -12.11
C THR A 441 -30.43 1.14 -11.48
N ASP A 442 -31.64 1.26 -12.04
CA ASP A 442 -32.85 0.51 -11.64
C ASP A 442 -32.71 -1.02 -11.74
N THR A 443 -31.59 -1.52 -12.27
CA THR A 443 -31.26 -2.95 -12.43
C THR A 443 -30.65 -3.59 -11.18
N LEU A 444 -30.22 -2.83 -10.17
CA LEU A 444 -29.70 -3.44 -8.94
C LEU A 444 -30.84 -4.06 -8.13
N PRO A 445 -30.66 -5.29 -7.61
CA PRO A 445 -31.65 -5.91 -6.74
C PRO A 445 -32.03 -5.02 -5.56
N SER A 446 -33.30 -5.05 -5.19
CA SER A 446 -33.80 -4.23 -4.11
C SER A 446 -33.14 -4.65 -2.78
N GLY A 447 -32.49 -3.70 -2.09
CA GLY A 447 -31.81 -3.97 -0.81
C GLY A 447 -30.30 -4.19 -0.93
N THR A 448 -29.71 -4.08 -2.12
CA THR A 448 -28.25 -4.06 -2.30
C THR A 448 -27.60 -2.94 -1.49
N THR A 449 -26.54 -3.27 -0.75
CA THR A 449 -25.68 -2.29 -0.07
C THR A 449 -24.69 -1.71 -1.07
N LEU A 450 -24.54 -0.39 -1.05
CA LEU A 450 -23.56 0.34 -1.84
C LEU A 450 -22.47 0.86 -0.90
N TYR A 451 -21.26 0.42 -1.13
CA TYR A 451 -20.07 0.89 -0.41
C TYR A 451 -19.45 2.04 -1.20
N ILE A 452 -19.10 3.13 -0.51
CA ILE A 452 -18.58 4.36 -1.11
C ILE A 452 -17.38 4.86 -0.32
N THR A 453 -16.22 4.90 -0.95
CA THR A 453 -15.04 5.55 -0.36
C THR A 453 -14.79 6.87 -1.03
N VAL A 454 -14.60 7.91 -0.22
CA VAL A 454 -14.33 9.27 -0.67
C VAL A 454 -12.91 9.65 -0.29
N ILE A 455 -12.09 10.01 -1.29
CA ILE A 455 -10.70 10.43 -1.12
C ILE A 455 -10.54 11.86 -1.61
N GLY A 456 -10.20 12.76 -0.69
CA GLY A 456 -10.02 14.19 -0.98
C GLY A 456 -8.55 14.56 -1.19
N THR A 457 -8.21 15.07 -2.38
CA THR A 457 -6.90 15.60 -2.73
C THR A 457 -6.89 17.13 -2.73
N ARG A 458 -5.99 17.77 -1.96
CA ARG A 458 -5.86 19.23 -1.96
C ARG A 458 -5.25 19.72 -3.27
N LEU A 459 -5.70 20.88 -3.75
CA LEU A 459 -5.11 21.53 -4.91
C LEU A 459 -3.66 21.98 -4.61
N PRO A 460 -2.77 22.02 -5.62
CA PRO A 460 -1.48 22.68 -5.49
C PRO A 460 -1.62 24.11 -4.97
N ALA A 461 -0.66 24.58 -4.17
CA ALA A 461 -0.76 25.89 -3.49
C ALA A 461 -1.05 27.06 -4.45
N SER A 462 -0.48 27.02 -5.66
CA SER A 462 -0.74 28.00 -6.72
C SER A 462 -2.20 27.99 -7.19
N ALA A 463 -2.77 26.82 -7.46
CA ALA A 463 -4.17 26.66 -7.87
C ALA A 463 -5.14 26.98 -6.73
N ALA A 464 -4.81 26.60 -5.50
CA ALA A 464 -5.59 26.93 -4.30
C ALA A 464 -5.65 28.44 -4.04
N ALA A 465 -4.54 29.15 -4.23
CA ALA A 465 -4.47 30.61 -4.08
C ALA A 465 -5.32 31.34 -5.12
N LEU A 466 -5.27 30.91 -6.38
CA LEU A 466 -6.09 31.47 -7.46
C LEU A 466 -7.59 31.30 -7.20
N ARG A 467 -7.98 30.22 -6.53
CA ARG A 467 -9.37 29.94 -6.15
C ARG A 467 -9.76 30.47 -4.76
N ASN A 468 -8.86 31.17 -4.08
CA ASN A 468 -9.07 31.66 -2.70
C ASN A 468 -9.60 30.57 -1.75
N CYS A 469 -9.03 29.36 -1.86
CA CYS A 469 -9.47 28.23 -1.05
C CYS A 469 -9.12 28.44 0.43
N LYS A 470 -10.15 28.62 1.27
CA LYS A 470 -10.00 28.79 2.73
C LYS A 470 -10.33 27.53 3.52
N ASN A 471 -11.37 26.81 3.10
CA ASN A 471 -11.85 25.59 3.73
C ASN A 471 -11.86 24.45 2.70
N TYR A 472 -11.44 23.26 3.13
CA TYR A 472 -11.47 22.05 2.31
C TYR A 472 -12.46 21.06 2.92
N THR A 473 -13.71 21.19 2.49
CA THR A 473 -14.83 20.36 2.95
C THR A 473 -15.49 19.68 1.77
N TRP A 474 -16.03 18.50 2.00
CA TRP A 474 -16.84 17.78 1.02
C TRP A 474 -18.18 17.36 1.62
N THR A 475 -19.14 17.11 0.76
CA THR A 475 -20.49 16.65 1.14
C THR A 475 -20.93 15.55 0.19
N LEU A 476 -21.43 14.46 0.76
CA LEU A 476 -22.12 13.38 0.07
C LEU A 476 -23.58 13.40 0.54
N GLY A 477 -24.51 13.66 -0.37
CA GLY A 477 -25.93 13.82 -0.05
C GLY A 477 -26.83 13.05 -0.99
N VAL A 478 -28.00 12.64 -0.49
CA VAL A 478 -29.05 12.04 -1.32
C VAL A 478 -29.96 13.17 -1.82
N VAL A 479 -29.98 13.40 -3.14
CA VAL A 479 -30.80 14.44 -3.77
C VAL A 479 -31.94 13.82 -4.61
N PRO A 480 -33.06 14.54 -4.85
CA PRO A 480 -34.08 14.09 -5.80
C PRO A 480 -33.47 13.83 -7.19
N LYS A 481 -33.96 12.81 -7.91
CA LYS A 481 -33.50 12.48 -9.26
C LYS A 481 -33.62 13.71 -10.14
N LYS A 482 -32.49 14.18 -10.64
CA LYS A 482 -32.45 15.17 -11.71
C LYS A 482 -32.73 14.43 -13.02
N ASP A 483 -33.65 14.94 -13.84
CA ASP A 483 -33.89 14.40 -15.18
C ASP A 483 -32.64 14.61 -16.04
N ILE A 484 -31.83 13.57 -16.19
CA ILE A 484 -30.68 13.58 -17.09
C ILE A 484 -31.20 13.25 -18.48
N THR A 485 -31.39 14.27 -19.33
CA THR A 485 -31.64 14.05 -20.77
C THR A 485 -30.29 13.88 -21.47
N VAL A 486 -29.98 12.65 -21.87
CA VAL A 486 -28.77 12.33 -22.64
C VAL A 486 -29.03 12.67 -24.11
N TYR A 487 -28.13 13.43 -24.72
CA TYR A 487 -28.20 13.77 -26.14
C TYR A 487 -27.12 12.99 -26.90
N CYS A 488 -27.49 12.42 -28.04
CA CYS A 488 -26.64 11.70 -28.98
C CYS A 488 -26.36 12.62 -30.17
N GLU A 489 -25.13 12.57 -30.67
CA GLU A 489 -24.70 13.34 -31.84
C GLU A 489 -24.29 12.37 -32.94
N GLU A 490 -24.98 12.44 -34.07
CA GLU A 490 -24.78 11.59 -35.24
C GLU A 490 -24.72 12.54 -36.45
N ASP A 491 -23.62 12.51 -37.20
CA ASP A 491 -23.34 13.42 -38.33
C ASP A 491 -23.48 14.92 -38.00
N GLY A 492 -23.12 15.32 -36.77
CA GLY A 492 -23.18 16.71 -36.30
C GLY A 492 -24.58 17.19 -35.94
N VAL A 493 -25.58 16.30 -35.91
CA VAL A 493 -26.95 16.60 -35.49
C VAL A 493 -27.19 16.04 -34.09
N ARG A 494 -27.47 16.93 -33.15
CA ARG A 494 -27.76 16.59 -31.75
C ARG A 494 -29.24 16.25 -31.57
N ARG A 495 -29.53 15.05 -31.06
CA ARG A 495 -30.88 14.58 -30.73
C ARG A 495 -30.91 13.90 -29.36
N PRO A 496 -32.04 13.82 -28.64
CA PRO A 496 -32.15 12.97 -27.45
C PRO A 496 -31.78 11.52 -27.81
N CYS A 497 -30.95 10.89 -26.99
CA CYS A 497 -30.62 9.47 -27.15
C CYS A 497 -31.87 8.62 -26.94
N THR A 498 -32.07 7.64 -27.81
CA THR A 498 -33.07 6.57 -27.61
C THR A 498 -32.47 5.42 -26.81
N ASN A 499 -33.30 4.54 -26.25
CA ASN A 499 -32.84 3.31 -25.60
C ASN A 499 -31.98 2.43 -26.54
N SER A 500 -32.23 2.48 -27.85
CA SER A 500 -31.41 1.79 -28.85
C SER A 500 -30.01 2.40 -28.98
N ASP A 501 -29.85 3.72 -28.84
CA ASP A 501 -28.54 4.37 -28.94
C ASP A 501 -27.69 4.04 -27.71
N VAL A 502 -28.33 4.00 -26.54
CA VAL A 502 -27.70 3.60 -25.27
C VAL A 502 -27.29 2.12 -25.29
N VAL A 503 -28.13 1.24 -25.87
CA VAL A 503 -27.80 -0.18 -26.04
C VAL A 503 -26.72 -0.38 -27.11
N LYS A 504 -26.72 0.38 -28.21
CA LYS A 504 -25.61 0.35 -29.20
C LYS A 504 -24.29 0.81 -28.59
N ALA A 505 -24.30 1.81 -27.71
CA ALA A 505 -23.14 2.22 -26.93
C ALA A 505 -22.68 1.13 -25.94
N LYS A 506 -23.62 0.42 -25.29
CA LYS A 506 -23.33 -0.76 -24.45
C LYS A 506 -22.93 -2.03 -25.24
N LEU A 507 -23.28 -2.13 -26.52
CA LEU A 507 -22.90 -3.26 -27.39
C LEU A 507 -21.45 -3.15 -27.88
N CYS A 508 -20.78 -2.03 -27.65
CA CYS A 508 -19.32 -1.94 -27.74
C CYS A 508 -18.61 -2.66 -26.57
N ASP A 509 -19.32 -3.06 -25.50
CA ASP A 509 -18.79 -3.82 -24.35
C ASP A 509 -18.89 -5.35 -24.51
N ASN A 510 -18.97 -5.85 -25.74
CA ASN A 510 -18.75 -7.27 -26.00
C ASN A 510 -17.78 -7.49 -27.15
N MET A 511 -16.66 -6.80 -27.04
CA MET A 511 -15.45 -7.22 -27.69
C MET A 511 -14.35 -7.37 -26.64
N ASP A 512 -14.15 -8.63 -26.20
CA ASP A 512 -12.81 -9.24 -26.11
C ASP A 512 -12.05 -9.16 -27.47
N SER A 513 -12.21 -8.06 -28.23
CA SER A 513 -11.26 -7.70 -29.25
C SER A 513 -10.23 -6.86 -28.54
N VAL A 514 -9.19 -7.54 -28.07
CA VAL A 514 -7.83 -7.00 -28.18
C VAL A 514 -7.74 -6.41 -29.59
N TYR A 515 -7.86 -5.08 -29.72
CA TYR A 515 -7.49 -4.43 -30.97
C TYR A 515 -6.05 -4.87 -31.20
N PRO A 516 -5.73 -5.56 -32.31
CA PRO A 516 -4.37 -6.00 -32.56
C PRO A 516 -3.50 -4.76 -32.59
N VAL A 517 -2.70 -4.56 -31.54
CA VAL A 517 -1.64 -3.57 -31.54
C VAL A 517 -0.45 -4.28 -32.12
N ASP A 518 0.11 -3.74 -33.20
CA ASP A 518 1.34 -4.26 -33.76
C ASP A 518 2.38 -4.36 -32.65
N ASN A 519 2.88 -5.56 -32.38
CA ASN A 519 3.81 -5.81 -31.29
C ASN A 519 5.04 -4.90 -31.46
N PRO A 520 5.17 -3.84 -30.66
CA PRO A 520 6.24 -2.89 -30.84
C PRO A 520 7.55 -3.41 -30.26
N CYS A 521 7.53 -4.53 -29.53
CA CYS A 521 8.68 -5.20 -28.92
C CYS A 521 9.42 -6.07 -29.94
N THR A 522 9.63 -5.53 -31.14
CA THR A 522 10.48 -6.14 -32.16
C THR A 522 11.93 -6.17 -31.68
N THR A 523 12.70 -7.14 -32.15
CA THR A 523 14.14 -7.23 -31.85
C THR A 523 14.86 -5.90 -32.12
N SER A 524 14.48 -5.17 -33.19
CA SER A 524 15.03 -3.86 -33.51
C SER A 524 14.70 -2.77 -32.47
N ASN A 525 13.51 -2.78 -31.88
CA ASN A 525 13.13 -1.81 -30.84
C ASN A 525 13.75 -2.18 -29.49
N LEU A 526 13.85 -3.47 -29.16
CA LEU A 526 14.53 -3.95 -27.97
C LEU A 526 16.04 -3.63 -27.99
N GLU A 527 16.70 -3.79 -29.14
CA GLU A 527 18.12 -3.41 -29.34
C GLU A 527 18.37 -1.90 -29.17
N LYS A 528 17.33 -1.07 -29.39
CA LYS A 528 17.38 0.38 -29.20
C LYS A 528 17.02 0.82 -27.77
N GLY A 529 16.79 -0.12 -26.85
CA GLY A 529 16.38 0.18 -25.46
C GLY A 529 14.95 0.70 -25.34
N LEU A 530 14.12 0.49 -26.37
CA LEU A 530 12.74 0.97 -26.39
C LEU A 530 11.84 -0.06 -25.71
N LEU A 531 11.76 0.00 -24.39
CA LEU A 531 10.95 -0.94 -23.60
C LEU A 531 9.53 -0.47 -23.34
N ARG A 532 9.21 0.79 -23.61
CA ARG A 532 7.89 1.37 -23.40
C ARG A 532 7.42 2.08 -24.65
N HIS A 533 6.22 1.75 -25.11
CA HIS A 533 5.62 2.31 -26.33
C HIS A 533 4.24 2.89 -26.02
N PRO A 534 3.80 3.92 -26.74
CA PRO A 534 2.44 4.43 -26.58
C PRO A 534 1.42 3.33 -26.85
N TYR A 535 0.40 3.26 -26.01
CA TYR A 535 -0.78 2.49 -26.33
C TYR A 535 -1.71 3.35 -27.21
N PRO A 536 -2.03 2.94 -28.44
CA PRO A 536 -2.62 3.82 -29.46
C PRO A 536 -4.06 4.27 -29.16
N TYR A 537 -4.74 3.61 -28.22
CA TYR A 537 -6.16 3.84 -27.95
C TYR A 537 -6.44 4.50 -26.59
N ASP A 538 -5.47 4.51 -25.68
CA ASP A 538 -5.65 5.05 -24.33
C ASP A 538 -4.32 5.68 -23.84
N PRO A 539 -4.24 7.02 -23.72
CA PRO A 539 -3.02 7.72 -23.34
C PRO A 539 -2.68 7.54 -21.85
N THR A 540 -3.56 6.97 -21.04
CA THR A 540 -3.26 6.57 -19.65
C THR A 540 -2.57 5.21 -19.58
N LYS A 541 -2.45 4.51 -20.71
CA LYS A 541 -1.80 3.20 -20.83
C LYS A 541 -0.59 3.28 -21.75
N PHE A 542 0.32 2.33 -21.59
CA PHE A 542 1.45 2.13 -22.46
C PHE A 542 1.74 0.65 -22.64
N LEU A 543 2.44 0.29 -23.72
CA LEU A 543 2.91 -1.06 -23.95
C LEU A 543 4.30 -1.22 -23.35
N GLN A 544 4.43 -2.10 -22.37
CA GLN A 544 5.70 -2.48 -21.76
C GLN A 544 6.22 -3.76 -22.41
N CYS A 545 7.45 -3.73 -22.92
CA CYS A 545 8.12 -4.88 -23.47
C CYS A 545 8.84 -5.69 -22.39
N ASP A 546 8.82 -7.01 -22.52
CA ASP A 546 9.86 -7.87 -21.92
C ASP A 546 11.03 -8.10 -22.88
N LEU A 547 12.11 -8.67 -22.35
CA LEU A 547 13.34 -8.96 -23.10
C LEU A 547 13.20 -10.14 -24.07
N LYS A 548 12.05 -10.82 -24.10
CA LYS A 548 11.75 -11.91 -25.04
C LYS A 548 10.91 -11.43 -26.24
N GLY A 549 10.55 -10.16 -26.29
CA GLY A 549 9.75 -9.58 -27.38
C GLY A 549 8.25 -9.68 -27.17
N ASN A 550 7.77 -10.02 -25.96
CA ASN A 550 6.35 -9.91 -25.63
C ASN A 550 6.06 -8.50 -25.10
N TYR A 551 4.85 -8.02 -25.37
CA TYR A 551 4.36 -6.75 -24.87
C TYR A 551 3.21 -6.95 -23.88
N TYR A 552 3.11 -6.06 -22.91
CA TYR A 552 2.06 -6.02 -21.90
C TYR A 552 1.44 -4.64 -21.89
N ILE A 553 0.11 -4.55 -21.84
CA ILE A 553 -0.59 -3.27 -21.68
C ILE A 553 -0.52 -2.90 -20.20
N THR A 554 0.07 -1.75 -19.89
CA THR A 554 0.34 -1.28 -18.53
C THR A 554 -0.29 0.09 -18.32
N LEU A 555 -0.99 0.26 -17.20
CA LEU A 555 -1.56 1.55 -16.80
C LEU A 555 -0.48 2.45 -16.19
N CYS A 556 -0.50 3.74 -16.51
CA CYS A 556 0.30 4.73 -15.80
C CYS A 556 -0.14 4.86 -14.33
N PRO A 557 0.78 5.05 -13.38
CA PRO A 557 0.42 5.25 -11.97
C PRO A 557 -0.39 6.55 -11.75
N GLY A 558 -1.57 6.45 -11.13
CA GLY A 558 -2.48 7.59 -10.96
C GLY A 558 -3.14 8.04 -12.29
N ASP A 559 -3.59 9.30 -12.38
CA ASP A 559 -4.25 9.83 -13.59
C ASP A 559 -3.28 10.53 -14.55
N VAL A 560 -2.04 10.08 -14.61
CA VAL A 560 -1.03 10.67 -15.51
C VAL A 560 -1.03 9.95 -16.86
N THR A 561 -0.66 10.66 -17.91
CA THR A 561 -0.62 10.11 -19.27
C THR A 561 0.79 9.67 -19.65
N PHE A 562 0.91 8.65 -20.50
CA PHE A 562 2.18 8.23 -21.07
C PHE A 562 2.68 9.26 -22.07
N ASN A 563 3.83 9.88 -21.77
CA ASN A 563 4.46 10.84 -22.66
C ASN A 563 5.33 10.10 -23.69
N THR A 564 5.01 10.24 -24.97
CA THR A 564 5.67 9.53 -26.07
C THR A 564 7.12 9.96 -26.32
N GLN A 565 7.49 11.18 -25.90
CA GLN A 565 8.83 11.73 -26.05
C GLN A 565 9.75 11.26 -24.93
N THR A 566 9.28 11.31 -23.68
CA THR A 566 10.07 10.87 -22.51
C THR A 566 9.96 9.37 -22.25
N ARG A 567 8.94 8.71 -22.82
CA ARG A 567 8.56 7.30 -22.61
C ARG A 567 8.31 6.96 -21.13
N GLU A 568 7.77 7.94 -20.41
CA GLU A 568 7.45 7.86 -19.00
C GLU A 568 6.04 8.42 -18.75
N CYS A 569 5.44 7.97 -17.65
CA CYS A 569 4.13 8.43 -17.20
C CYS A 569 4.28 9.78 -16.48
N GLY A 570 3.55 10.81 -16.92
CA GLY A 570 3.63 12.15 -16.33
C GLY A 570 2.53 13.10 -16.81
N PHE A 571 2.47 14.30 -16.24
CA PHE A 571 1.51 15.33 -16.66
C PHE A 571 1.96 15.94 -17.99
N THR A 572 1.14 15.77 -19.04
CA THR A 572 1.37 16.46 -20.31
C THR A 572 0.90 17.92 -20.18
N SER A 573 1.79 18.87 -20.43
CA SER A 573 1.39 20.28 -20.58
C SER A 573 0.73 20.47 -21.95
N PRO A 574 -0.36 21.26 -22.06
CA PRO A 574 -0.98 21.55 -23.34
C PRO A 574 -0.15 22.61 -24.08
N GLY A 575 0.52 22.21 -25.16
CA GLY A 575 1.13 23.13 -26.11
C GLY A 575 2.46 22.63 -26.68
N GLY A 576 2.43 22.11 -27.91
CA GLY A 576 3.63 21.74 -28.67
C GLY A 576 3.25 21.21 -30.04
N SER A 577 2.91 22.13 -30.94
CA SER A 577 2.65 21.86 -32.36
C SER A 577 3.89 21.35 -33.09
N ASN A 578 3.63 20.61 -34.16
CA ASN A 578 4.59 20.10 -35.13
C ASN A 578 5.39 21.23 -35.84
N ASP A 579 6.60 20.85 -36.27
CA ASP A 579 7.47 21.37 -37.36
C ASP A 579 8.80 22.07 -36.96
N PRO A 580 9.92 21.81 -37.69
CA PRO A 580 11.29 21.92 -37.20
C PRO A 580 12.07 23.12 -37.75
N GLN A 581 13.23 23.36 -37.13
CA GLN A 581 14.38 24.22 -37.49
C GLN A 581 14.59 25.48 -36.63
N ALA A 582 15.79 25.50 -36.01
CA ALA A 582 16.65 26.66 -35.74
C ALA A 582 16.15 27.71 -34.70
N ASN A 583 16.96 28.32 -33.84
CA ASN A 583 18.34 28.15 -33.40
C ASN A 583 18.50 28.96 -32.07
N VAL A 584 19.55 28.64 -31.35
CA VAL A 584 20.14 29.22 -30.13
C VAL A 584 19.98 30.75 -29.95
N GLN A 585 19.54 31.21 -28.76
CA GLN A 585 20.36 32.03 -27.84
C GLN A 585 19.65 32.35 -26.50
N ASP A 586 20.47 32.33 -25.45
CA ASP A 586 20.33 32.92 -24.11
C ASP A 586 19.39 32.30 -23.06
N ARG A 587 20.02 31.63 -22.08
CA ARG A 587 20.10 32.15 -20.70
C ARG A 587 21.20 31.47 -19.88
N ASN A 588 22.15 32.31 -19.47
CA ASN A 588 23.23 32.05 -18.51
C ASN A 588 22.72 32.15 -17.06
N SER A 589 23.48 31.54 -16.13
CA SER A 589 23.45 31.63 -14.65
C SER A 589 22.59 30.57 -13.93
N THR A 590 23.10 29.36 -13.62
CA THR A 590 24.07 28.89 -12.58
C THR A 590 23.41 28.40 -11.28
N ASN A 591 23.09 27.10 -11.23
CA ASN A 591 23.64 26.12 -10.28
C ASN A 591 22.82 24.82 -10.35
N SER A 592 23.23 23.94 -11.26
CA SER A 592 22.81 22.54 -11.29
C SER A 592 24.00 21.75 -11.82
N THR A 593 24.45 20.74 -11.09
CA THR A 593 25.36 19.71 -11.60
C THR A 593 24.63 18.94 -12.69
N SER A 594 24.82 19.40 -13.92
CA SER A 594 24.14 18.93 -15.13
C SER A 594 24.51 17.49 -15.49
N TYR A 595 23.55 16.58 -15.42
CA TYR A 595 23.60 15.30 -16.12
C TYR A 595 23.10 15.53 -17.56
N THR A 596 23.99 15.47 -18.54
CA THR A 596 23.60 15.59 -19.96
C THR A 596 23.23 14.21 -20.53
N PRO A 597 22.00 14.01 -21.03
CA PRO A 597 21.66 12.87 -21.89
C PRO A 597 22.55 12.89 -23.13
N VAL A 598 22.94 11.70 -23.60
CA VAL A 598 23.95 11.57 -24.66
C VAL A 598 23.31 11.91 -26.02
N GLY A 599 23.76 12.99 -26.65
CA GLY A 599 23.55 13.23 -28.09
C GLY A 599 24.19 12.13 -28.95
N PRO A 600 23.92 12.06 -30.26
CA PRO A 600 24.21 10.89 -31.09
C PRO A 600 25.69 10.47 -30.99
N ILE A 601 25.93 9.28 -30.44
CA ILE A 601 27.27 8.66 -30.35
C ILE A 601 27.63 8.18 -31.76
N ASN A 602 28.77 8.63 -32.30
CA ASN A 602 29.31 8.19 -33.60
C ASN A 602 29.70 6.68 -33.66
N ALA A 603 29.30 5.86 -32.68
CA ALA A 603 29.60 4.42 -32.59
C ALA A 603 28.43 3.54 -32.08
N GLY A 604 27.21 4.06 -31.97
CA GLY A 604 26.05 3.31 -31.43
C GLY A 604 26.04 3.21 -29.90
N ASN A 605 24.89 2.83 -29.32
CA ASN A 605 24.72 2.66 -27.87
C ASN A 605 25.35 1.34 -27.39
N PRO A 606 26.43 1.35 -26.59
CA PRO A 606 27.09 0.13 -26.15
C PRO A 606 26.36 -0.58 -24.99
N CYS A 607 25.33 0.04 -24.40
CA CYS A 607 24.48 -0.55 -23.37
C CYS A 607 23.45 -1.54 -23.98
N THR A 608 23.96 -2.51 -24.72
CA THR A 608 23.14 -3.53 -25.40
C THR A 608 22.53 -4.50 -24.40
N VAL A 609 21.40 -5.11 -24.75
CA VAL A 609 20.75 -6.15 -23.93
C VAL A 609 21.74 -7.29 -23.60
N ARG A 610 22.67 -7.60 -24.51
CA ARG A 610 23.73 -8.62 -24.29
C ARG A 610 24.78 -8.17 -23.26
N ALA A 611 25.16 -6.89 -23.26
CA ALA A 611 26.10 -6.32 -22.29
C ALA A 611 25.48 -6.30 -20.87
N LEU A 612 24.21 -5.88 -20.75
CA LEU A 612 23.50 -5.88 -19.46
C LEU A 612 23.29 -7.29 -18.90
N ALA A 613 22.96 -8.27 -19.75
CA ALA A 613 22.83 -9.67 -19.33
C ALA A 613 24.14 -10.28 -18.81
N ASN A 614 25.29 -9.69 -19.18
CA ASN A 614 26.62 -10.07 -18.69
C ASN A 614 27.11 -9.18 -17.52
N ASN A 615 26.23 -8.37 -16.90
CA ASN A 615 26.55 -7.38 -15.87
C ASN A 615 27.52 -6.28 -16.29
N GLU A 616 27.59 -5.93 -17.58
CA GLU A 616 28.49 -4.91 -18.10
C GLU A 616 27.82 -3.52 -18.11
N PHE A 617 27.60 -2.97 -16.90
CA PHE A 617 26.92 -1.68 -16.69
C PHE A 617 27.79 -0.45 -16.95
N TYR A 618 29.09 -0.63 -17.24
CA TYR A 618 29.99 0.47 -17.50
C TYR A 618 30.87 0.17 -18.70
N GLN A 619 30.90 1.09 -19.67
CA GLN A 619 31.51 0.90 -20.98
C GLN A 619 32.47 2.05 -21.32
N THR A 620 33.44 1.81 -22.19
CA THR A 620 34.39 2.82 -22.61
C THR A 620 33.72 3.91 -23.44
N TYR A 621 34.07 5.16 -23.17
CA TYR A 621 33.75 6.27 -24.07
C TYR A 621 34.93 6.50 -25.02
N SER A 622 34.85 5.92 -26.21
CA SER A 622 35.99 5.77 -27.14
C SER A 622 36.64 7.08 -27.59
N SER A 623 35.91 8.21 -27.56
CA SER A 623 36.40 9.52 -27.99
C SER A 623 37.05 10.37 -26.88
N ASP A 624 36.87 10.04 -25.61
CA ASP A 624 37.44 10.80 -24.49
C ASP A 624 37.66 9.90 -23.27
N ALA A 625 38.91 9.53 -23.02
CA ALA A 625 39.31 8.65 -21.92
C ALA A 625 39.08 9.25 -20.53
N THR A 626 38.77 10.54 -20.39
CA THR A 626 38.38 11.13 -19.10
C THR A 626 36.90 10.94 -18.81
N LYS A 627 36.17 10.23 -19.67
CA LYS A 627 34.75 9.93 -19.54
C LYS A 627 34.50 8.45 -19.76
N PHE A 628 33.35 7.99 -19.30
CA PHE A 628 32.87 6.63 -19.48
C PHE A 628 31.37 6.62 -19.71
N ILE A 629 30.87 5.52 -20.25
CA ILE A 629 29.44 5.32 -20.42
C ILE A 629 28.95 4.48 -19.25
N GLN A 630 28.04 5.03 -18.45
CA GLN A 630 27.29 4.29 -17.46
C GLN A 630 25.95 3.88 -18.08
N CYS A 631 25.70 2.58 -18.11
CA CYS A 631 24.43 2.01 -18.49
C CYS A 631 23.54 1.91 -17.26
N ASP A 632 22.26 2.23 -17.41
CA ASP A 632 21.26 1.76 -16.47
C ASP A 632 20.75 0.36 -16.86
N GLU A 633 19.99 -0.24 -15.95
CA GLU A 633 19.34 -1.55 -16.11
C GLU A 633 18.33 -1.61 -17.27
N TRP A 634 18.03 -0.48 -17.91
CA TRP A 634 17.11 -0.36 -19.04
C TRP A 634 17.83 -0.07 -20.37
N GLY A 635 19.15 -0.11 -20.40
CA GLY A 635 19.96 0.06 -21.62
C GLY A 635 20.18 1.51 -22.02
N LYS A 636 19.85 2.47 -21.14
CA LYS A 636 20.13 3.88 -21.36
C LYS A 636 21.58 4.18 -21.02
N ALA A 637 22.30 4.74 -21.98
CA ALA A 637 23.68 5.17 -21.82
C ALA A 637 23.77 6.60 -21.30
N TRP A 638 24.59 6.83 -20.28
CA TRP A 638 24.94 8.13 -19.74
C TRP A 638 26.45 8.34 -19.81
N VAL A 639 26.91 9.40 -20.48
CA VAL A 639 28.32 9.77 -20.42
C VAL A 639 28.59 10.42 -19.07
N LYS A 640 29.46 9.80 -18.26
CA LYS A 640 29.91 10.29 -16.97
C LYS A 640 31.38 10.72 -17.08
N ALA A 641 31.71 11.84 -16.45
CA ALA A 641 33.10 12.27 -16.34
C ALA A 641 33.78 11.56 -15.18
N CYS A 642 35.02 11.14 -15.40
CA CYS A 642 35.94 10.78 -14.35
C CYS A 642 36.35 12.03 -13.56
N ALA A 643 36.76 11.83 -12.30
CA ALA A 643 37.26 12.92 -11.46
C ALA A 643 38.51 13.58 -12.10
N PRO A 644 38.79 14.87 -11.83
CA PRO A 644 39.94 15.56 -12.41
C PRO A 644 41.25 14.77 -12.26
N SER A 645 42.03 14.67 -13.33
CA SER A 645 43.30 13.91 -13.40
C SER A 645 43.17 12.37 -13.40
N THR A 646 41.96 11.83 -13.62
CA THR A 646 41.72 10.39 -13.79
C THR A 646 41.16 10.08 -15.19
N ILE A 647 41.38 8.85 -15.68
CA ILE A 647 40.89 8.32 -16.95
C ILE A 647 40.15 6.99 -16.69
N TRP A 648 39.14 6.68 -17.49
CA TRP A 648 38.37 5.45 -17.41
C TRP A 648 39.21 4.23 -17.78
N SER A 649 39.09 3.15 -17.01
CA SER A 649 39.68 1.85 -17.34
C SER A 649 38.60 0.76 -17.41
N GLN A 650 38.46 0.17 -18.60
CA GLN A 650 37.45 -0.86 -18.85
C GLN A 650 37.71 -2.14 -18.06
N SER A 651 38.98 -2.53 -17.91
CA SER A 651 39.36 -3.75 -17.20
C SER A 651 39.05 -3.72 -15.71
N TYR A 652 38.87 -2.52 -15.14
CA TYR A 652 38.57 -2.31 -13.72
C TYR A 652 37.19 -1.69 -13.47
N TYR A 653 36.43 -1.40 -14.53
CA TYR A 653 35.13 -0.72 -14.48
C TYR A 653 35.12 0.53 -13.57
N THR A 654 36.21 1.31 -13.56
CA THR A 654 36.33 2.53 -12.75
C THR A 654 37.34 3.53 -13.33
N CYS A 655 37.32 4.77 -12.82
CA CYS A 655 38.27 5.82 -13.19
C CYS A 655 39.57 5.69 -12.38
N ILE A 656 40.70 5.62 -13.07
CA ILE A 656 42.04 5.47 -12.50
C ILE A 656 42.88 6.72 -12.74
N LYS A 657 43.84 7.05 -11.86
CA LYS A 657 44.72 8.21 -12.07
C LYS A 657 45.48 8.07 -13.39
N LYS A 658 45.51 9.16 -14.18
CA LYS A 658 46.28 9.21 -15.43
C LYS A 658 47.74 8.93 -15.06
N ALA A 659 48.29 7.80 -15.51
CA ALA A 659 49.67 7.48 -15.26
C ALA A 659 50.52 8.64 -15.80
N LYS A 660 51.28 9.32 -14.93
CA LYS A 660 52.37 10.16 -15.41
C LYS A 660 53.23 9.24 -16.27
N ALA A 661 53.51 9.64 -17.50
CA ALA A 661 54.61 9.05 -18.25
C ALA A 661 55.88 9.29 -17.42
N SER A 662 56.19 8.34 -16.54
CA SER A 662 57.46 8.23 -15.87
C SER A 662 58.27 7.32 -16.76
N THR A 663 59.07 7.93 -17.63
CA THR A 663 60.29 7.30 -18.12
C THR A 663 61.15 7.00 -16.91
N ARG A 664 61.06 5.78 -16.39
CA ARG A 664 62.03 5.25 -15.43
C ARG A 664 62.53 3.90 -15.91
N THR A 665 63.60 4.00 -16.69
CA THR A 665 64.62 2.98 -16.78
C THR A 665 65.14 2.61 -15.38
N SER A 666 65.40 1.32 -15.18
CA SER A 666 66.10 0.63 -14.08
C SER A 666 65.39 0.48 -12.72
N GLY A 667 64.68 -0.64 -12.56
CA GLY A 667 64.56 -1.41 -11.30
C GLY A 667 65.15 -2.82 -11.50
N PRO A 668 65.52 -3.56 -10.44
CA PRO A 668 66.31 -4.78 -10.55
C PRO A 668 65.57 -5.88 -11.34
N THR A 669 66.24 -6.44 -12.35
CA THR A 669 65.74 -7.56 -13.16
C THR A 669 65.61 -8.82 -12.31
N VAL A 670 64.38 -9.24 -12.02
CA VAL A 670 64.08 -10.49 -11.32
C VAL A 670 64.09 -11.64 -12.36
N THR A 671 65.04 -12.55 -12.24
CA THR A 671 65.16 -13.74 -13.11
C THR A 671 64.53 -14.97 -12.46
N CYS A 672 63.53 -15.57 -13.11
CA CYS A 672 62.86 -16.79 -12.64
C CYS A 672 63.68 -18.03 -13.04
N SER A 673 63.98 -18.92 -12.09
CA SER A 673 64.55 -20.24 -12.42
C SER A 673 63.44 -21.22 -12.88
N ALA A 674 63.81 -22.34 -13.50
CA ALA A 674 62.85 -23.34 -13.98
C ALA A 674 62.00 -23.98 -12.86
N SER A 675 62.40 -23.82 -11.59
CA SER A 675 61.71 -24.36 -10.42
C SER A 675 60.86 -23.34 -9.65
N ASP A 676 60.86 -22.06 -10.04
CA ASP A 676 60.16 -21.01 -9.29
C ASP A 676 58.79 -20.69 -9.91
N ASN A 677 57.72 -20.86 -9.13
CA ASN A 677 56.37 -20.44 -9.51
C ASN A 677 56.02 -19.03 -8.97
N TYR A 678 56.52 -18.69 -7.78
CA TYR A 678 56.25 -17.41 -7.10
C TYR A 678 57.45 -16.94 -6.26
N LEU A 679 57.93 -15.73 -6.55
CA LEU A 679 59.05 -15.09 -5.87
C LEU A 679 58.58 -13.86 -5.10
N PRO A 680 58.93 -13.67 -3.82
CA PRO A 680 58.56 -12.44 -3.10
C PRO A 680 59.23 -11.21 -3.72
N ASP A 681 58.56 -10.06 -3.67
CA ASP A 681 59.18 -8.80 -4.09
C ASP A 681 60.13 -8.29 -2.99
N PRO A 682 61.42 -8.09 -3.30
CA PRO A 682 62.43 -7.71 -2.31
C PRO A 682 62.27 -6.28 -1.76
N CYS A 683 61.44 -5.45 -2.40
CA CYS A 683 61.23 -4.05 -2.03
C CYS A 683 59.78 -3.74 -1.63
N ASP A 684 58.84 -4.70 -1.70
CA ASP A 684 57.44 -4.50 -1.34
C ASP A 684 56.78 -5.79 -0.82
N HIS A 685 56.50 -5.81 0.48
CA HIS A 685 55.96 -7.00 1.16
C HIS A 685 54.49 -7.28 0.81
N HIS A 686 53.82 -6.36 0.11
CA HIS A 686 52.46 -6.57 -0.42
C HIS A 686 52.48 -7.08 -1.86
N ALA A 687 53.66 -7.35 -2.43
CA ALA A 687 53.80 -7.80 -3.81
C ALA A 687 54.72 -9.02 -3.94
N TYR A 688 54.53 -9.74 -5.03
CA TYR A 688 55.33 -10.88 -5.43
C TYR A 688 55.40 -10.96 -6.95
N TYR A 689 56.37 -11.68 -7.48
CA TYR A 689 56.49 -12.00 -8.89
C TYR A 689 55.94 -13.40 -9.15
N ARG A 690 54.98 -13.48 -10.07
CA ARG A 690 54.53 -14.74 -10.63
C ARG A 690 55.42 -15.10 -11.82
N CYS A 691 55.99 -16.29 -11.78
CA CYS A 691 56.90 -16.79 -12.80
C CYS A 691 56.16 -17.77 -13.71
N VAL A 692 56.10 -17.47 -15.00
CA VAL A 692 55.53 -18.37 -16.02
C VAL A 692 56.45 -18.33 -17.24
N ASN A 693 56.90 -19.49 -17.73
CA ASN A 693 57.84 -19.60 -18.86
C ASN A 693 59.11 -18.73 -18.70
N GLN A 694 59.69 -18.72 -17.50
CA GLN A 694 60.87 -17.92 -17.13
C GLN A 694 60.66 -16.38 -17.18
N GLN A 695 59.42 -15.91 -17.39
CA GLN A 695 59.09 -14.50 -17.30
C GLN A 695 58.42 -14.17 -15.97
N ALA A 696 58.95 -13.14 -15.29
CA ALA A 696 58.45 -12.63 -14.02
C ALA A 696 57.42 -11.52 -14.27
N THR A 697 56.19 -11.71 -13.77
CA THR A 697 55.17 -10.65 -13.74
C THR A 697 54.91 -10.25 -12.30
N ARG A 698 55.10 -8.98 -11.97
CA ARG A 698 54.83 -8.46 -10.63
C ARG A 698 53.33 -8.42 -10.35
N VAL A 699 52.91 -8.91 -9.20
CA VAL A 699 51.53 -9.02 -8.73
C VAL A 699 51.45 -8.47 -7.31
N VAL A 700 50.43 -7.67 -7.03
CA VAL A 700 50.19 -7.08 -5.70
C VAL A 700 49.01 -7.80 -5.05
N CYS A 701 49.13 -8.11 -3.75
CA CYS A 701 48.07 -8.72 -2.96
C CYS A 701 46.87 -7.77 -2.80
N TYR A 702 45.65 -8.31 -2.89
CA TYR A 702 44.41 -7.53 -2.77
C TYR A 702 43.42 -8.20 -1.80
N PRO A 703 42.72 -7.44 -0.93
CA PRO A 703 42.79 -5.98 -0.75
C PRO A 703 44.16 -5.48 -0.27
N ALA A 704 44.44 -4.18 -0.43
CA ALA A 704 45.76 -3.57 -0.16
C ALA A 704 46.28 -3.74 1.29
N SER A 705 45.47 -4.31 2.17
CA SER A 705 45.80 -4.70 3.55
C SER A 705 46.41 -6.11 3.68
N LEU A 706 46.55 -6.87 2.59
CA LEU A 706 47.10 -8.23 2.60
C LEU A 706 48.59 -8.25 2.20
N PHE A 707 49.38 -9.10 2.86
CA PHE A 707 50.81 -9.27 2.63
C PHE A 707 51.09 -10.62 1.95
N PHE A 708 52.13 -10.67 1.12
CA PHE A 708 52.54 -11.93 0.50
C PHE A 708 53.46 -12.70 1.45
N ASN A 709 53.07 -13.91 1.86
CA ASN A 709 53.92 -14.76 2.69
C ASN A 709 54.88 -15.58 1.80
N PRO A 710 56.21 -15.38 1.90
CA PRO A 710 57.18 -16.03 1.02
C PRO A 710 57.36 -17.54 1.29
N VAL A 711 56.93 -18.03 2.46
CA VAL A 711 56.99 -19.44 2.86
C VAL A 711 55.77 -20.19 2.34
N THR A 712 54.56 -19.65 2.54
CA THR A 712 53.31 -20.30 2.13
C THR A 712 52.85 -19.95 0.71
N LYS A 713 53.49 -18.95 0.08
CA LYS A 713 53.23 -18.48 -1.30
C LYS A 713 51.80 -18.00 -1.54
N VAL A 714 51.15 -17.44 -0.52
CA VAL A 714 49.78 -16.88 -0.58
C VAL A 714 49.70 -15.51 0.07
N CYS A 715 48.74 -14.70 -0.40
CA CYS A 715 48.41 -13.41 0.20
C CYS A 715 47.49 -13.59 1.41
N GLY A 716 47.88 -13.05 2.57
CA GLY A 716 47.10 -13.16 3.81
C GLY A 716 47.48 -12.07 4.82
N PHE A 717 46.75 -12.01 5.92
CA PHE A 717 47.14 -11.17 7.06
C PHE A 717 48.26 -11.91 7.80
N VAL A 718 49.47 -11.34 7.83
CA VAL A 718 50.62 -11.97 8.48
C VAL A 718 50.83 -11.31 9.84
N ASP A 719 50.92 -12.13 10.89
CA ASP A 719 51.33 -11.68 12.23
C ASP A 719 52.75 -11.13 12.19
N SER A 720 52.91 -9.98 12.83
CA SER A 720 54.15 -9.21 12.93
C SER A 720 55.35 -10.07 13.34
N ASN A 721 56.25 -10.35 12.40
CA ASN A 721 57.71 -10.38 12.56
C ASN A 721 58.34 -11.15 11.39
N THR A 722 58.90 -10.45 10.41
CA THR A 722 60.30 -10.60 9.96
C THR A 722 60.57 -9.94 8.60
N ALA A 723 61.81 -9.51 8.44
CA ALA A 723 62.44 -8.82 7.32
C ALA A 723 62.10 -7.32 7.18
N ALA A 724 63.04 -6.48 7.62
CA ALA A 724 63.10 -5.09 7.19
C ALA A 724 63.54 -5.02 5.72
N ILE A 725 62.94 -4.10 4.95
CA ILE A 725 63.31 -3.86 3.55
C ILE A 725 64.80 -3.43 3.48
N PRO A 726 65.63 -4.05 2.63
CA PRO A 726 67.03 -3.67 2.49
C PRO A 726 67.16 -2.20 2.04
N ALA A 727 68.12 -1.47 2.61
CA ALA A 727 68.33 -0.04 2.34
C ALA A 727 68.56 0.30 0.85
N SER A 728 68.90 -0.68 0.02
CA SER A 728 69.04 -0.53 -1.43
C SER A 728 67.74 -0.25 -2.19
N CYS A 729 66.58 -0.37 -1.55
CA CYS A 729 65.28 -0.05 -2.15
C CYS A 729 64.89 1.43 -2.03
N ASN A 730 65.67 2.25 -1.31
CA ASN A 730 65.43 3.70 -1.16
C ASN A 730 66.30 4.51 -2.12
N ALA A 731 65.87 4.67 -3.37
CA ALA A 731 66.48 5.65 -4.26
C ALA A 731 65.44 6.29 -5.20
N SER A 732 64.84 7.36 -4.69
CA SER A 732 64.12 8.44 -5.40
C SER A 732 62.82 8.05 -6.11
N GLY A 733 61.86 8.97 -6.19
CA GLY A 733 60.81 9.10 -7.22
C GLY A 733 59.69 8.07 -7.29
#